data_AF-A0A0R2I7M2-F1
#
_entry.id   AF-A0A0R2I7M2-F1
#
_cell.length_a   1.000
_cell.length_b   1.000
_cell.length_c   1.000
_cell.angle_alpha   90.00
_cell.angle_beta   90.00
_cell.angle_gamma   90.00
#
_symmetry.space_group_name_H-M   'P 1'
#
loop_
_entity.id
_entity.type
_entity.pdbx_description
1 polymer ?
#
loop_
_entity_poly.entity_id
_entity_poly.type
_entity_poly.pdbx_seq_one_letter_code
_entity_poly.pdbx_strand_id
1 'polypeptide(L)'
;MLTVVIFYLQDMVKAVTLNEEIKTEETSLSTPSDSSCPIDSTAPSISSNSTINGTQVNLTNNEKNDETDLNESVNSESNQKSTNQISPRLLDLDVGTSTLTGSYTTGACGQGITTIHYKYVPLVAVGLNTVPILAVQIPPEIAAQLAGNTAKQTLFLKNLTGNVTYPTQSILGGTSTASIQATDKGFTLTYNESLSAVVITFPKTGLSLGLLIEWSLNMVIDTVALYKNGIIIPPAANGANYPIKGTMTSASQGINLTVGLGNTKAGSINTPSMGLGTCPILAIKPPVINDTMQHGNKSITGTINQTKDPGYTYTADITLSAPDGSHAPIVTTGVLVDNSGNFSINAANAYEYGDTVTAILHAKAITGTDQYQSTLSNIATVKWPIVAPTLTTPVVGNTQITGSAIQTVTTGLYQVAVTVNNQTTNVPLNANGTFALTGLAPLKGGDQVSVVIQGISSRTANKILVSSNNVSSTIAFVTPQLAVTQIVEKWSKDGTWIPAISAVTNQKVRFTIKVQLQNSNAIWDNQLLLNWIPSGVTNLTNPQVSKVSATGVSTVIGTPVVVPQSSSPSGSAYQFQNLLAGNNLVTANEALTLQYSATIAPNVANTTLVNSFFVNGTNGGGTAIAQQSLVATLPIGDGTLRLVSAPSQISFGTLSVPTATKIYNPATVTNSLSVADGRVQKAQWHLYVRETQPLTAGANVLNQVLIYSKAGQDIPLNQSNQEIYTATSTDDNATVIQWPKGEGIRLKIGPNPNVKSGQSYQGKLEWNLSDAPI
;
A
#
# COMPACT_ATOMS: atom_id res chain seq x y z
N MET A 1 -63.37 2.48 39.16
CA MET A 1 -62.76 1.31 39.84
C MET A 1 -61.27 1.37 39.60
N LEU A 2 -60.51 1.30 40.71
CA LEU A 2 -59.06 1.14 40.93
C LEU A 2 -58.08 1.41 39.76
N THR A 3 -57.23 2.45 39.81
CA THR A 3 -55.94 2.64 40.56
C THR A 3 -54.75 2.39 39.61
N VAL A 4 -54.06 3.40 39.03
CA VAL A 4 -53.05 4.35 39.58
C VAL A 4 -51.74 3.59 39.90
N VAL A 5 -50.53 3.89 39.35
CA VAL A 5 -49.57 5.01 39.57
C VAL A 5 -48.45 4.85 38.48
N ILE A 6 -48.15 5.79 37.55
CA ILE A 6 -47.33 7.05 37.62
C ILE A 6 -45.81 6.77 37.83
N PHE A 7 -44.79 7.44 37.27
CA PHE A 7 -44.47 8.25 36.07
C PHE A 7 -42.92 8.39 36.08
N TYR A 8 -42.37 8.88 34.97
CA TYR A 8 -41.11 9.63 34.73
C TYR A 8 -40.33 10.23 35.92
N LEU A 9 -39.06 10.60 35.64
CA LEU A 9 -38.43 11.95 35.80
C LEU A 9 -36.90 11.78 35.66
N GLN A 10 -36.05 12.69 35.19
CA GLN A 10 -36.13 13.90 34.36
C GLN A 10 -34.68 14.44 34.20
N ASP A 11 -34.40 15.07 33.06
CA ASP A 11 -33.71 16.36 32.90
C ASP A 11 -32.26 16.66 33.37
N MET A 12 -31.48 17.11 32.36
CA MET A 12 -30.82 18.43 32.26
C MET A 12 -29.44 18.75 32.89
N VAL A 13 -28.58 19.26 31.99
CA VAL A 13 -27.82 20.55 32.07
C VAL A 13 -26.43 20.62 32.76
N LYS A 14 -25.45 20.96 31.90
CA LYS A 14 -24.32 21.93 31.95
C LYS A 14 -23.39 22.07 33.18
N ALA A 15 -22.16 22.43 32.77
CA ALA A 15 -21.21 23.40 33.36
C ALA A 15 -20.29 22.84 34.46
N VAL A 16 -18.98 22.72 34.19
CA VAL A 16 -17.91 23.74 34.31
C VAL A 16 -17.51 24.01 35.76
N THR A 17 -16.25 23.69 36.07
CA THR A 17 -15.24 24.52 36.78
C THR A 17 -13.90 23.72 36.74
N LEU A 18 -12.79 24.18 36.14
CA LEU A 18 -11.87 25.29 36.50
C LEU A 18 -11.40 25.20 37.97
N ASN A 19 -10.14 25.43 38.38
CA ASN A 19 -9.02 26.15 37.77
C ASN A 19 -7.70 25.94 38.57
N GLU A 20 -6.57 26.29 37.94
CA GLU A 20 -5.32 26.92 38.48
C GLU A 20 -4.42 26.11 39.45
N GLU A 21 -3.08 26.20 39.44
CA GLU A 21 -2.05 27.19 39.05
C GLU A 21 -0.84 26.46 38.38
N ILE A 22 -0.16 26.90 37.32
CA ILE A 22 0.65 28.11 37.01
C ILE A 22 2.13 28.06 37.50
N LYS A 23 3.03 28.36 36.54
CA LYS A 23 4.45 28.82 36.57
C LYS A 23 5.56 27.78 36.74
N THR A 24 6.76 27.90 36.15
CA THR A 24 7.39 28.52 34.95
C THR A 24 8.90 28.30 35.17
N GLU A 25 9.66 28.09 34.08
CA GLU A 25 11.03 28.61 33.76
C GLU A 25 11.69 27.61 32.80
N GLU A 26 11.99 27.94 31.53
CA GLU A 26 13.18 28.69 31.06
C GLU A 26 14.48 28.11 31.64
N THR A 27 15.57 27.79 30.93
CA THR A 27 16.09 28.28 29.64
C THR A 27 17.30 27.41 29.23
N SER A 28 17.58 27.42 27.92
CA SER A 28 18.92 27.54 27.29
C SER A 28 19.92 26.36 27.18
N LEU A 29 20.24 26.09 25.90
CA LEU A 29 21.57 26.01 25.26
C LEU A 29 22.64 25.07 25.85
N SER A 30 23.10 24.12 25.04
CA SER A 30 24.27 24.31 24.13
C SER A 30 24.86 22.96 23.69
N THR A 31 24.98 22.79 22.37
CA THR A 31 26.04 22.01 21.72
C THR A 31 27.33 22.84 21.79
N PRO A 32 28.58 22.30 21.70
CA PRO A 32 29.05 21.71 20.44
C PRO A 32 30.22 20.68 20.47
N SER A 33 30.43 20.13 19.26
CA SER A 33 31.70 19.94 18.52
C SER A 33 32.75 18.89 18.91
N ASP A 34 32.93 17.99 17.92
CA ASP A 34 34.17 17.72 17.17
C ASP A 34 35.21 16.72 17.70
N SER A 35 35.40 15.64 16.91
CA SER A 35 36.54 15.44 15.99
C SER A 35 37.13 14.01 15.95
N SER A 36 37.18 13.49 14.71
CA SER A 36 38.23 12.69 14.04
C SER A 36 38.75 11.35 14.62
N CYS A 37 38.38 10.26 13.91
CA CYS A 37 39.15 9.15 13.30
C CYS A 37 40.64 8.90 13.66
N PRO A 38 41.24 7.74 13.25
CA PRO A 38 40.79 6.34 13.19
C PRO A 38 41.89 5.39 13.78
N ILE A 39 41.72 4.05 13.73
CA ILE A 39 42.73 3.01 13.38
C ILE A 39 42.25 1.59 13.76
N ASP A 40 42.73 0.69 12.94
CA ASP A 40 42.48 -0.72 12.64
C ASP A 40 42.87 -1.76 13.72
N SER A 41 42.29 -2.95 13.53
CA SER A 41 42.88 -4.29 13.73
C SER A 41 42.60 -5.13 15.00
N THR A 42 42.32 -6.40 14.70
CA THR A 42 42.52 -7.66 15.46
C THR A 42 41.42 -8.18 16.40
N ALA A 43 40.89 -9.35 16.02
CA ALA A 43 40.26 -10.36 16.87
C ALA A 43 41.33 -11.37 17.36
N PRO A 44 41.02 -12.47 18.10
CA PRO A 44 39.92 -12.75 19.05
C PRO A 44 40.44 -13.33 20.39
N SER A 45 39.60 -13.42 21.42
CA SER A 45 39.82 -14.38 22.52
C SER A 45 38.52 -14.89 23.15
N ILE A 46 38.60 -16.19 23.47
CA ILE A 46 37.64 -17.17 23.99
C ILE A 46 37.25 -16.90 25.46
N SER A 47 36.00 -17.18 25.86
CA SER A 47 35.68 -17.88 27.12
C SER A 47 34.17 -18.17 27.31
N SER A 48 33.84 -19.46 27.26
CA SER A 48 33.06 -20.28 28.22
C SER A 48 31.84 -19.73 29.00
N ASN A 49 30.72 -20.46 28.83
CA ASN A 49 29.78 -21.02 29.82
C ASN A 49 29.35 -20.21 31.06
N SER A 50 28.03 -20.03 31.24
CA SER A 50 27.27 -20.78 32.26
C SER A 50 25.75 -20.51 32.19
N THR A 51 25.01 -21.59 32.42
CA THR A 51 23.58 -21.81 32.65
C THR A 51 22.93 -20.93 33.74
N ILE A 52 21.59 -20.77 33.69
CA ILE A 52 20.62 -21.18 34.74
C ILE A 52 19.15 -21.02 34.25
N ASN A 53 18.36 -22.01 34.70
CA ASN A 53 16.93 -22.34 34.64
C ASN A 53 15.84 -21.26 34.68
N GLY A 54 14.65 -21.66 34.17
CA GLY A 54 13.38 -21.46 34.89
C GLY A 54 12.09 -21.56 34.05
N THR A 55 11.49 -22.77 33.99
CA THR A 55 10.04 -23.13 34.20
C THR A 55 8.91 -22.25 33.63
N GLN A 56 7.74 -22.70 33.15
CA GLN A 56 6.96 -23.95 33.11
C GLN A 56 5.66 -23.59 32.33
N VAL A 57 4.92 -24.54 31.72
CA VAL A 57 3.44 -24.67 31.80
C VAL A 57 3.01 -26.02 31.19
N ASN A 58 2.18 -26.75 31.95
CA ASN A 58 1.50 -28.02 31.68
C ASN A 58 0.39 -27.92 30.61
N LEU A 59 -0.05 -29.07 30.07
CA LEU A 59 -1.47 -29.50 30.04
C LEU A 59 -1.62 -30.95 29.52
N THR A 60 -2.75 -31.55 29.90
CA THR A 60 -3.05 -32.97 30.18
C THR A 60 -3.81 -33.74 29.08
N ASN A 61 -3.79 -35.07 29.22
CA ASN A 61 -4.48 -36.17 28.50
C ASN A 61 -5.98 -36.00 28.15
N ASN A 62 -6.44 -36.70 27.09
CA ASN A 62 -7.50 -37.72 27.18
C ASN A 62 -7.68 -38.56 25.89
N GLU A 63 -8.11 -39.81 26.12
CA GLU A 63 -8.39 -40.92 25.20
C GLU A 63 -9.74 -40.79 24.45
N LYS A 64 -9.90 -41.47 23.30
CA LYS A 64 -10.72 -42.71 23.11
C LYS A 64 -11.10 -42.97 21.63
N ASN A 65 -11.04 -44.26 21.27
CA ASN A 65 -11.38 -44.89 19.98
C ASN A 65 -12.89 -45.16 19.79
N ASP A 66 -13.31 -45.34 18.53
CA ASP A 66 -14.23 -46.36 17.96
C ASP A 66 -14.18 -46.19 16.43
N GLU A 67 -14.52 -47.11 15.52
CA GLU A 67 -14.58 -48.57 15.37
C GLU A 67 -15.06 -48.76 13.91
N THR A 68 -14.56 -49.74 13.13
CA THR A 68 -15.25 -50.48 12.03
C THR A 68 -14.22 -51.34 11.28
N ASP A 69 -14.28 -52.67 11.40
CA ASP A 69 -14.96 -53.53 10.42
C ASP A 69 -14.82 -55.03 10.76
N LEU A 70 -15.95 -55.72 10.63
CA LEU A 70 -16.16 -57.17 10.78
C LEU A 70 -15.88 -57.89 9.45
N ASN A 71 -15.28 -59.10 9.48
CA ASN A 71 -16.00 -60.31 9.07
C ASN A 71 -15.31 -61.64 9.46
N GLU A 72 -16.18 -62.61 9.78
CA GLU A 72 -16.04 -63.97 10.33
C GLU A 72 -15.15 -64.97 9.55
N SER A 73 -14.57 -66.01 10.18
CA SER A 73 -15.33 -67.21 10.55
C SER A 73 -14.60 -68.24 11.44
N VAL A 74 -15.37 -68.70 12.44
CA VAL A 74 -15.58 -70.06 12.99
C VAL A 74 -14.35 -70.89 13.41
N ASN A 75 -14.25 -71.15 14.72
CA ASN A 75 -13.59 -72.34 15.26
C ASN A 75 -14.47 -73.01 16.32
N SER A 76 -14.69 -74.31 16.11
CA SER A 76 -15.42 -75.22 16.99
C SER A 76 -14.49 -75.75 18.09
N GLU A 77 -14.97 -75.78 19.33
CA GLU A 77 -14.30 -76.47 20.43
C GLU A 77 -14.30 -78.00 20.22
N SER A 78 -13.17 -78.64 20.48
CA SER A 78 -13.17 -79.99 21.03
C SER A 78 -11.98 -80.20 21.98
N ASN A 79 -12.33 -80.64 23.19
CA ASN A 79 -11.43 -81.09 24.25
C ASN A 79 -10.50 -82.22 23.76
N GLN A 80 -9.20 -82.15 24.09
CA GLN A 80 -8.43 -83.35 24.45
C GLN A 80 -7.24 -83.04 25.38
N LYS A 81 -7.38 -83.56 26.60
CA LYS A 81 -6.38 -84.31 27.40
C LYS A 81 -4.98 -83.73 27.64
N SER A 82 -4.78 -83.42 28.92
CA SER A 82 -3.52 -83.39 29.65
C SER A 82 -2.61 -84.57 29.29
N THR A 83 -1.43 -84.25 28.77
CA THR A 83 -0.24 -85.09 28.90
C THR A 83 0.88 -84.21 29.44
N ASN A 84 1.45 -84.62 30.58
CA ASN A 84 2.68 -84.06 31.12
C ASN A 84 3.76 -84.16 30.05
N GLN A 85 4.15 -83.03 29.47
CA GLN A 85 5.39 -82.90 28.72
C GLN A 85 6.21 -81.77 29.33
N ILE A 86 7.32 -82.17 29.95
CA ILE A 86 8.33 -81.27 30.50
C ILE A 86 8.77 -80.34 29.36
N SER A 87 8.54 -79.04 29.52
CA SER A 87 9.00 -78.02 28.58
C SER A 87 10.53 -78.01 28.54
N PRO A 88 11.18 -78.06 27.36
CA PRO A 88 12.62 -77.91 27.27
C PRO A 88 13.01 -76.48 27.68
N ARG A 89 13.98 -76.39 28.60
CA ARG A 89 14.62 -75.18 29.11
C ARG A 89 15.14 -74.29 27.96
N LEU A 90 14.37 -73.26 27.61
CA LEU A 90 14.75 -72.17 26.70
C LEU A 90 15.21 -70.98 27.56
N LEU A 91 16.53 -70.69 27.67
CA LEU A 91 17.12 -69.37 28.07
C LEU A 91 18.67 -69.40 28.20
N ASP A 92 19.35 -70.26 27.46
CA ASP A 92 20.75 -70.62 27.71
C ASP A 92 21.80 -69.58 27.20
N LEU A 93 21.41 -68.65 26.31
CA LEU A 93 22.27 -67.57 25.82
C LEU A 93 22.23 -66.30 26.68
N ASP A 94 21.24 -66.11 27.56
CA ASP A 94 21.15 -64.91 28.41
C ASP A 94 22.04 -64.98 29.67
N VAL A 95 22.59 -66.16 29.98
CA VAL A 95 23.43 -66.45 31.16
C VAL A 95 24.93 -66.43 30.86
N GLY A 96 25.39 -65.45 30.08
CA GLY A 96 26.80 -65.25 29.75
C GLY A 96 27.28 -63.81 29.94
N THR A 97 28.58 -63.61 29.77
CA THR A 97 29.20 -62.27 29.78
C THR A 97 29.69 -61.94 28.38
N SER A 98 29.36 -60.73 27.91
CA SER A 98 29.87 -60.19 26.66
C SER A 98 30.68 -58.92 26.84
N THR A 99 31.62 -58.71 25.92
CA THR A 99 32.43 -57.50 25.79
C THR A 99 32.44 -57.03 24.34
N LEU A 100 32.49 -55.72 24.13
CA LEU A 100 32.65 -55.11 22.81
C LEU A 100 33.76 -54.06 22.92
N THR A 101 34.73 -54.13 22.02
CA THR A 101 35.82 -53.15 21.93
C THR A 101 35.98 -52.70 20.48
N GLY A 102 36.20 -51.40 20.29
CA GLY A 102 36.54 -50.80 19.01
C GLY A 102 37.91 -50.14 19.13
N SER A 103 38.78 -50.37 18.15
CA SER A 103 40.11 -49.75 18.11
C SER A 103 40.43 -49.24 16.72
N TYR A 104 41.28 -48.22 16.67
CA TYR A 104 41.76 -47.58 15.46
C TYR A 104 43.28 -47.56 15.48
N THR A 105 43.88 -47.99 14.37
CA THR A 105 45.34 -47.97 14.17
C THR A 105 45.65 -47.49 12.76
N THR A 106 46.88 -47.05 12.52
CA THR A 106 47.37 -46.71 11.18
C THR A 106 48.09 -47.90 10.57
N GLY A 107 47.72 -48.27 9.35
CA GLY A 107 48.37 -49.32 8.56
C GLY A 107 49.68 -48.87 7.92
N ALA A 108 50.26 -49.76 7.09
CA ALA A 108 51.60 -49.61 6.55
C ALA A 108 51.83 -48.37 5.67
N CYS A 109 50.79 -47.84 5.02
CA CYS A 109 50.85 -46.60 4.25
C CYS A 109 50.05 -45.46 4.91
N GLY A 110 49.82 -45.54 6.22
CA GLY A 110 49.13 -44.51 7.00
C GLY A 110 47.60 -44.55 6.88
N GLN A 111 47.03 -45.58 6.26
CA GLN A 111 45.58 -45.75 6.17
C GLN A 111 44.96 -46.16 7.51
N GLY A 112 43.70 -45.82 7.73
CA GLY A 112 42.94 -46.27 8.89
C GLY A 112 42.64 -47.76 8.84
N ILE A 113 43.04 -48.48 9.89
CA ILE A 113 42.67 -49.87 10.16
C ILE A 113 41.83 -49.90 11.43
N THR A 114 40.56 -50.24 11.27
CA THR A 114 39.58 -50.30 12.36
C THR A 114 39.36 -51.75 12.74
N THR A 115 39.45 -52.07 14.03
CA THR A 115 39.16 -53.40 14.56
C THR A 115 37.99 -53.34 15.53
N ILE A 116 36.95 -54.14 15.28
CA ILE A 116 35.79 -54.32 16.15
C ILE A 116 35.81 -55.75 16.68
N HIS A 117 35.98 -55.90 17.99
CA HIS A 117 36.02 -57.20 18.64
C HIS A 117 34.86 -57.34 19.62
N TYR A 118 33.93 -58.25 19.29
CA TYR A 118 32.85 -58.68 20.17
C TYR A 118 33.15 -60.09 20.66
N LYS A 119 33.05 -60.31 21.98
CA LYS A 119 33.29 -61.61 22.61
C LYS A 119 32.17 -61.94 23.58
N TYR A 120 31.68 -63.17 23.52
CA TYR A 120 30.70 -63.75 24.42
C TYR A 120 31.22 -65.07 25.01
N VAL A 121 31.13 -65.18 26.33
CA VAL A 121 31.53 -66.37 27.10
C VAL A 121 30.36 -66.75 28.03
N PRO A 122 29.85 -67.98 27.99
CA PRO A 122 28.77 -68.40 28.88
C PRO A 122 29.30 -68.66 30.30
N LEU A 123 28.46 -68.40 31.32
CA LEU A 123 28.81 -68.58 32.74
C LEU A 123 28.48 -69.99 33.27
N VAL A 124 27.72 -70.78 32.52
CA VAL A 124 27.31 -72.15 32.88
C VAL A 124 27.49 -73.07 31.67
N ALA A 125 27.60 -74.38 31.89
CA ALA A 125 27.59 -75.35 30.80
C ALA A 125 26.27 -75.24 30.03
N VAL A 126 26.35 -75.06 28.71
CA VAL A 126 25.21 -74.65 27.89
C VAL A 126 24.78 -75.79 26.97
N GLY A 127 23.51 -76.17 27.03
CA GLY A 127 22.87 -77.12 26.13
C GLY A 127 22.12 -76.38 25.03
N LEU A 128 22.85 -75.73 24.13
CA LEU A 128 22.26 -74.83 23.13
C LEU A 128 21.53 -75.59 22.03
N ASN A 129 20.28 -75.99 22.22
CA ASN A 129 19.43 -76.55 21.15
C ASN A 129 18.94 -75.49 20.14
N THR A 130 19.67 -74.39 19.98
CA THR A 130 19.34 -73.23 19.14
C THR A 130 20.50 -72.87 18.22
N VAL A 131 20.24 -72.08 17.18
CA VAL A 131 21.25 -71.54 16.26
C VAL A 131 21.78 -70.22 16.85
N PRO A 132 23.04 -70.13 17.30
CA PRO A 132 23.60 -68.91 17.85
C PRO A 132 23.85 -67.88 16.74
N ILE A 133 23.59 -66.61 17.03
CA ILE A 133 23.78 -65.49 16.11
C ILE A 133 24.53 -64.37 16.82
N LEU A 134 25.62 -63.90 16.20
CA LEU A 134 26.35 -62.72 16.62
C LEU A 134 26.11 -61.61 15.60
N ALA A 135 25.62 -60.46 16.04
CA ALA A 135 25.38 -59.31 15.17
C ALA A 135 26.14 -58.08 15.69
N VAL A 136 26.91 -57.44 14.82
CA VAL A 136 27.67 -56.21 15.12
C VAL A 136 27.23 -55.09 14.19
N GLN A 137 26.58 -54.07 14.75
CA GLN A 137 26.28 -52.82 14.07
C GLN A 137 27.57 -52.07 13.74
N ILE A 138 27.76 -51.80 12.45
CA ILE A 138 28.91 -51.02 11.96
C ILE A 138 28.63 -49.52 12.12
N PRO A 139 29.67 -48.67 12.02
CA PRO A 139 29.48 -47.22 12.06
C PRO A 139 28.40 -46.71 11.07
N PRO A 140 27.50 -45.80 11.50
CA PRO A 140 26.45 -45.24 10.64
C PRO A 140 26.96 -44.64 9.33
N GLU A 141 28.15 -44.06 9.33
CA GLU A 141 28.79 -43.46 8.16
C GLU A 141 29.13 -44.49 7.09
N ILE A 142 29.54 -45.70 7.50
CA ILE A 142 29.77 -46.83 6.60
C ILE A 142 28.41 -47.39 6.17
N ALA A 143 27.49 -47.61 7.11
CA ALA A 143 26.16 -48.14 6.82
C ALA A 143 25.39 -47.30 5.79
N ALA A 144 25.48 -45.97 5.87
CA ALA A 144 24.86 -45.05 4.93
C ALA A 144 25.36 -45.24 3.48
N GLN A 145 26.60 -45.68 3.28
CA GLN A 145 27.11 -46.01 1.94
C GLN A 145 26.60 -47.35 1.41
N LEU A 146 26.11 -48.23 2.28
CA LEU A 146 25.65 -49.58 1.94
C LEU A 146 24.12 -49.65 1.80
N ALA A 147 23.40 -48.70 2.39
CA ALA A 147 21.94 -48.64 2.35
C ALA A 147 21.41 -48.66 0.91
N GLY A 148 20.45 -49.55 0.64
CA GLY A 148 19.82 -49.77 -0.65
C GLY A 148 20.73 -50.35 -1.75
N ASN A 149 21.99 -50.68 -1.44
CA ASN A 149 22.98 -51.09 -2.45
C ASN A 149 23.59 -52.48 -2.16
N THR A 150 22.91 -53.54 -2.61
CA THR A 150 23.34 -54.94 -2.41
C THR A 150 24.73 -55.24 -2.99
N ALA A 151 25.13 -54.56 -4.06
CA ALA A 151 26.47 -54.71 -4.63
C ALA A 151 27.55 -54.19 -3.68
N LYS A 152 27.37 -52.98 -3.13
CA LYS A 152 28.26 -52.44 -2.09
C LYS A 152 28.23 -53.25 -0.82
N GLN A 153 27.08 -53.76 -0.39
CA GLN A 153 26.98 -54.66 0.76
C GLN A 153 27.83 -55.93 0.55
N THR A 154 27.75 -56.53 -0.64
CA THR A 154 28.55 -57.72 -0.99
C THR A 154 30.05 -57.40 -1.02
N LEU A 155 30.45 -56.27 -1.63
CA LEU A 155 31.83 -55.82 -1.66
C LEU A 155 32.35 -55.49 -0.26
N PHE A 156 31.55 -54.85 0.59
CA PHE A 156 31.88 -54.58 1.98
C PHE A 156 32.21 -55.87 2.73
N LEU A 157 31.30 -56.86 2.70
CA LEU A 157 31.51 -58.15 3.36
C LEU A 157 32.75 -58.87 2.85
N LYS A 158 33.00 -58.88 1.53
CA LYS A 158 34.17 -59.52 0.91
C LYS A 158 35.50 -58.90 1.37
N ASN A 159 35.51 -57.60 1.69
CA ASN A 159 36.71 -56.89 2.13
C ASN A 159 36.91 -56.91 3.65
N LEU A 160 35.99 -57.49 4.43
CA LEU A 160 36.21 -57.70 5.85
C LEU A 160 37.30 -58.75 6.07
N THR A 161 38.22 -58.46 6.98
CA THR A 161 39.25 -59.40 7.42
C THR A 161 39.15 -59.63 8.92
N GLY A 162 40.04 -60.46 9.48
CA GLY A 162 40.01 -60.85 10.88
C GLY A 162 39.49 -62.27 11.06
N ASN A 163 38.96 -62.58 12.24
CA ASN A 163 38.68 -63.95 12.63
C ASN A 163 37.38 -64.10 13.44
N VAL A 164 36.85 -65.32 13.39
CA VAL A 164 35.68 -65.77 14.13
C VAL A 164 36.11 -66.93 14.99
N THR A 165 35.88 -66.83 16.30
CA THR A 165 36.08 -67.92 17.25
C THR A 165 34.74 -68.54 17.58
N TYR A 166 34.68 -69.87 17.54
CA TYR A 166 33.48 -70.64 17.80
C TYR A 166 33.79 -71.94 18.56
N PRO A 167 32.82 -72.50 19.29
CA PRO A 167 33.02 -73.77 20.00
C PRO A 167 33.19 -74.95 19.03
N THR A 168 34.07 -75.87 19.39
CA THR A 168 34.25 -77.16 18.71
C THR A 168 33.31 -78.21 19.28
N GLN A 169 32.78 -79.11 18.44
CA GLN A 169 31.84 -80.17 18.83
C GLN A 169 32.55 -81.37 19.49
N SER A 170 33.50 -81.11 20.41
CA SER A 170 34.27 -82.14 21.12
C SER A 170 33.72 -82.37 22.52
N ILE A 171 33.70 -83.63 22.97
CA ILE A 171 33.24 -84.08 24.30
C ILE A 171 34.07 -83.44 25.43
N LEU A 172 35.31 -83.00 25.13
CA LEU A 172 36.21 -82.34 26.09
C LEU A 172 36.05 -80.81 26.15
N GLY A 173 35.22 -80.21 25.29
CA GLY A 173 35.12 -78.76 25.13
C GLY A 173 36.37 -78.15 24.47
N GLY A 174 36.20 -76.99 23.82
CA GLY A 174 37.30 -76.24 23.19
C GLY A 174 36.80 -75.24 22.15
N THR A 175 37.62 -74.23 21.85
CA THR A 175 37.32 -73.18 20.86
C THR A 175 38.26 -73.29 19.65
N SER A 176 37.72 -73.05 18.46
CA SER A 176 38.50 -72.94 17.23
C SER A 176 38.34 -71.53 16.66
N THR A 177 39.40 -71.02 16.07
CA THR A 177 39.40 -69.72 15.39
C THR A 177 39.63 -69.93 13.89
N ALA A 178 38.81 -69.30 13.07
CA ALA A 178 38.95 -69.31 11.62
C ALA A 178 38.89 -67.89 11.06
N SER A 179 39.37 -67.70 9.83
CA SER A 179 39.16 -66.43 9.11
C SER A 179 37.68 -66.10 9.02
N ILE A 180 37.31 -64.82 9.12
CA ILE A 180 35.93 -64.36 8.93
C ILE A 180 35.37 -64.74 7.54
N GLN A 181 36.26 -64.99 6.57
CA GLN A 181 35.92 -65.40 5.19
C GLN A 181 35.90 -66.93 4.99
N ALA A 182 36.06 -67.74 6.03
CA ALA A 182 36.09 -69.19 5.89
C ALA A 182 34.73 -69.75 5.47
N THR A 183 34.68 -70.52 4.39
CA THR A 183 33.45 -71.10 3.84
C THR A 183 33.23 -72.55 4.25
N ASP A 184 34.22 -73.20 4.84
CA ASP A 184 34.23 -74.63 5.19
C ASP A 184 33.97 -74.92 6.68
N LYS A 185 33.70 -73.88 7.49
CA LYS A 185 33.59 -73.98 8.96
C LYS A 185 32.16 -73.94 9.51
N GLY A 186 31.15 -73.92 8.63
CA GLY A 186 29.75 -74.08 8.98
C GLY A 186 29.06 -72.84 9.58
N PHE A 187 29.75 -71.71 9.74
CA PHE A 187 29.12 -70.41 10.01
C PHE A 187 28.93 -69.62 8.70
N THR A 188 27.97 -68.70 8.69
CA THR A 188 27.72 -67.81 7.53
C THR A 188 27.89 -66.35 7.92
N LEU A 189 28.41 -65.55 6.99
CA LEU A 189 28.61 -64.10 7.10
C LEU A 189 27.60 -63.38 6.20
N THR A 190 26.76 -62.52 6.78
CA THR A 190 25.78 -61.72 6.02
C THR A 190 25.75 -60.27 6.52
N TYR A 191 25.16 -59.39 5.71
CA TYR A 191 24.85 -58.01 6.10
C TYR A 191 23.35 -57.88 6.30
N ASN A 192 22.94 -57.37 7.45
CA ASN A 192 21.56 -57.05 7.75
C ASN A 192 21.38 -55.53 7.60
N GLU A 193 20.64 -55.12 6.58
CA GLU A 193 20.46 -53.71 6.24
C GLU A 193 19.60 -52.95 7.26
N SER A 194 18.49 -53.53 7.72
CA SER A 194 17.59 -52.87 8.68
C SER A 194 18.26 -52.57 10.01
N LEU A 195 19.26 -53.37 10.38
CA LEU A 195 20.06 -53.21 11.59
C LEU A 195 21.42 -52.55 11.34
N SER A 196 21.79 -52.31 10.08
CA SER A 196 23.12 -51.85 9.68
C SER A 196 24.24 -52.69 10.31
N ALA A 197 24.08 -54.02 10.28
CA ALA A 197 24.90 -54.94 11.06
C ALA A 197 25.52 -56.07 10.23
N VAL A 198 26.76 -56.42 10.55
CA VAL A 198 27.39 -57.67 10.13
C VAL A 198 26.90 -58.79 11.02
N VAL A 199 26.38 -59.86 10.43
CA VAL A 199 25.76 -60.98 11.15
C VAL A 199 26.54 -62.26 10.85
N ILE A 200 26.97 -62.93 11.91
CA ILE A 200 27.53 -64.29 11.88
C ILE A 200 26.46 -65.24 12.42
N THR A 201 26.06 -66.22 11.61
CA THR A 201 25.17 -67.29 12.04
C THR A 201 25.97 -68.58 12.20
N PHE A 202 25.97 -69.15 13.41
CA PHE A 202 26.72 -70.36 13.75
C PHE A 202 25.89 -71.62 13.56
N PRO A 203 26.49 -72.81 13.38
CA PRO A 203 25.74 -74.05 13.30
C PRO A 203 25.04 -74.37 14.63
N LYS A 204 23.91 -75.08 14.55
CA LYS A 204 23.19 -75.58 15.73
C LYS A 204 24.09 -76.51 16.53
N THR A 205 24.18 -76.28 17.84
CA THR A 205 24.96 -77.11 18.77
C THR A 205 24.09 -78.20 19.39
N GLY A 206 24.52 -79.47 19.35
CA GLY A 206 23.69 -80.61 19.80
C GLY A 206 24.07 -81.19 21.17
N LEU A 207 25.19 -80.75 21.75
CA LEU A 207 25.81 -81.34 22.94
C LEU A 207 25.90 -80.32 24.08
N SER A 208 25.95 -80.79 25.34
CA SER A 208 26.25 -79.93 26.49
C SER A 208 27.70 -79.43 26.37
N LEU A 209 27.87 -78.13 26.14
CA LEU A 209 29.18 -77.53 25.99
C LEU A 209 29.77 -77.23 27.38
N GLY A 210 31.02 -77.63 27.62
CA GLY A 210 31.71 -77.43 28.91
C GLY A 210 32.00 -75.96 29.24
N LEU A 211 32.38 -75.70 30.49
CA LEU A 211 32.94 -74.41 30.90
C LEU A 211 34.29 -74.23 30.17
N LEU A 212 34.52 -73.06 29.53
CA LEU A 212 35.66 -72.68 28.62
C LEU A 212 35.34 -72.57 27.11
N ILE A 213 34.10 -72.31 26.72
CA ILE A 213 33.73 -72.02 25.31
C ILE A 213 33.56 -70.53 25.04
N GLU A 214 33.80 -70.10 23.80
CA GLU A 214 33.74 -68.70 23.38
C GLU A 214 33.10 -68.58 22.00
N TRP A 215 32.24 -67.57 21.84
CA TRP A 215 31.89 -67.01 20.54
C TRP A 215 32.48 -65.62 20.46
N SER A 216 33.36 -65.38 19.49
CA SER A 216 33.87 -64.04 19.24
C SER A 216 33.98 -63.74 17.76
N LEU A 217 33.82 -62.47 17.46
CA LEU A 217 34.06 -61.88 16.15
C LEU A 217 35.09 -60.79 16.34
N ASN A 218 36.25 -60.96 15.72
CA ASN A 218 37.26 -59.93 15.55
C ASN A 218 37.25 -59.46 14.10
N MET A 219 36.51 -58.39 13.82
CA MET A 219 36.31 -57.84 12.47
C MET A 219 37.29 -56.70 12.23
N VAL A 220 38.02 -56.76 11.13
CA VAL A 220 38.95 -55.72 10.70
C VAL A 220 38.46 -55.06 9.41
N ILE A 221 38.38 -53.74 9.43
CA ILE A 221 37.98 -52.88 8.32
C ILE A 221 39.20 -52.06 7.89
N ASP A 222 39.63 -52.26 6.64
CA ASP A 222 40.67 -51.44 6.00
C ASP A 222 40.02 -50.35 5.13
N THR A 223 40.29 -49.09 5.48
CA THR A 223 39.71 -47.92 4.81
C THR A 223 40.09 -47.87 3.32
N VAL A 224 41.30 -48.28 2.96
CA VAL A 224 41.77 -48.29 1.56
C VAL A 224 41.14 -49.44 0.77
N ALA A 225 40.97 -50.61 1.39
CA ALA A 225 40.26 -51.73 0.76
C ALA A 225 38.81 -51.34 0.43
N LEU A 226 38.12 -50.65 1.35
CA LEU A 226 36.78 -50.13 1.09
C LEU A 226 36.77 -49.04 0.00
N TYR A 227 37.73 -48.12 0.03
CA TYR A 227 37.84 -47.04 -0.95
C TYR A 227 38.07 -47.56 -2.38
N LYS A 228 38.89 -48.60 -2.53
CA LYS A 228 39.12 -49.33 -3.81
C LYS A 228 37.90 -50.11 -4.31
N ASN A 229 36.83 -50.18 -3.53
CA ASN A 229 35.55 -50.78 -3.90
C ASN A 229 34.42 -49.75 -3.92
N GLY A 230 34.73 -48.46 -4.01
CA GLY A 230 33.75 -47.37 -4.10
C GLY A 230 32.98 -47.11 -2.81
N ILE A 231 33.51 -47.53 -1.66
CA ILE A 231 32.91 -47.31 -0.33
C ILE A 231 33.77 -46.27 0.40
N ILE A 232 33.27 -45.05 0.52
CA ILE A 232 33.95 -43.93 1.17
C ILE A 232 33.52 -43.90 2.64
N ILE A 233 34.41 -43.61 3.57
CA ILE A 233 34.03 -43.41 4.98
C ILE A 233 34.08 -41.91 5.27
N PRO A 234 32.91 -41.23 5.40
CA PRO A 234 32.88 -39.84 5.87
C PRO A 234 33.53 -39.68 7.26
N PRO A 235 33.97 -38.46 7.63
CA PRO A 235 34.31 -38.13 9.01
C PRO A 235 33.16 -38.48 9.96
N ALA A 236 33.49 -38.78 11.22
CA ALA A 236 32.49 -39.12 12.23
C ALA A 236 31.44 -38.00 12.35
N ALA A 237 30.15 -38.33 12.35
CA ALA A 237 29.06 -37.36 12.36
C ALA A 237 29.07 -36.45 13.60
N ASN A 238 29.60 -36.95 14.72
CA ASN A 238 29.80 -36.19 15.95
C ASN A 238 31.16 -35.47 16.03
N GLY A 239 32.00 -35.61 15.00
CA GLY A 239 33.34 -35.04 14.91
C GLY A 239 34.41 -35.69 15.81
N ALA A 240 34.11 -36.79 16.52
CA ALA A 240 34.98 -37.33 17.55
C ALA A 240 35.16 -38.86 17.52
N ASN A 241 34.10 -39.64 17.32
CA ASN A 241 34.15 -41.10 17.37
C ASN A 241 33.03 -41.77 16.58
N TYR A 242 33.26 -43.01 16.17
CA TYR A 242 32.29 -43.82 15.44
C TYR A 242 31.60 -44.81 16.40
N PRO A 243 30.26 -44.76 16.57
CA PRO A 243 29.55 -45.65 17.47
C PRO A 243 29.42 -47.07 16.88
N ILE A 244 29.52 -48.07 17.75
CA ILE A 244 29.35 -49.50 17.40
C ILE A 244 28.47 -50.19 18.45
N LYS A 245 27.73 -51.22 18.03
CA LYS A 245 26.96 -52.08 18.94
C LYS A 245 27.14 -53.53 18.55
N GLY A 246 27.08 -54.43 19.51
CA GLY A 246 27.17 -55.86 19.27
C GLY A 246 26.22 -56.62 20.19
N THR A 247 25.66 -57.71 19.70
CA THR A 247 24.81 -58.60 20.49
C THR A 247 25.02 -60.05 20.12
N MET A 248 24.78 -60.93 21.09
CA MET A 248 24.74 -62.37 20.93
C MET A 248 23.33 -62.83 21.28
N THR A 249 22.72 -63.58 20.36
CA THR A 249 21.33 -64.04 20.45
C THR A 249 21.19 -65.43 19.80
N SER A 250 19.97 -65.95 19.73
CA SER A 250 19.63 -67.13 18.95
C SER A 250 18.66 -66.83 17.82
N ALA A 251 18.62 -67.69 16.80
CA ALA A 251 17.65 -67.58 15.71
C ALA A 251 16.19 -67.60 16.18
N SER A 252 15.88 -68.22 17.33
CA SER A 252 14.52 -68.24 17.88
C SER A 252 14.11 -66.94 18.57
N GLN A 253 15.08 -66.14 19.03
CA GLN A 253 14.82 -64.83 19.67
C GLN A 253 14.93 -63.65 18.68
N GLY A 254 15.55 -63.87 17.51
CA GLY A 254 15.81 -62.81 16.54
C GLY A 254 16.95 -61.89 16.97
N ILE A 255 17.30 -60.93 16.11
CA ILE A 255 18.37 -59.95 16.35
C ILE A 255 17.74 -58.66 16.87
N ASN A 256 18.06 -58.25 18.11
CA ASN A 256 17.61 -56.99 18.69
C ASN A 256 18.80 -56.21 19.28
N LEU A 257 19.17 -55.10 18.62
CA LEU A 257 20.26 -54.21 19.03
C LEU A 257 19.79 -52.98 19.83
N THR A 258 18.48 -52.89 20.10
CA THR A 258 17.83 -51.76 20.77
C THR A 258 17.43 -52.09 22.20
N VAL A 259 17.17 -53.37 22.50
CA VAL A 259 16.69 -53.86 23.80
C VAL A 259 17.84 -54.51 24.58
N GLY A 260 17.90 -54.22 25.88
CA GLY A 260 18.91 -54.70 26.83
C GLY A 260 18.79 -56.18 27.20
N LEU A 261 18.78 -57.07 26.21
CA LEU A 261 19.24 -58.45 26.41
C LEU A 261 20.65 -58.36 27.00
N GLY A 262 20.97 -59.10 28.07
CA GLY A 262 22.16 -58.88 28.90
C GLY A 262 23.50 -58.87 28.13
N ASN A 263 23.50 -59.45 26.93
CA ASN A 263 24.65 -59.56 26.04
C ASN A 263 24.79 -58.46 24.98
N THR A 264 23.84 -57.53 24.85
CA THR A 264 23.99 -56.36 23.98
C THR A 264 24.97 -55.37 24.61
N LYS A 265 26.03 -55.00 23.89
CA LYS A 265 27.04 -54.01 24.32
C LYS A 265 27.17 -52.91 23.28
N ALA A 266 27.37 -51.69 23.77
CA ALA A 266 27.70 -50.54 22.95
C ALA A 266 29.16 -50.13 23.19
N GLY A 267 29.80 -49.59 22.17
CA GLY A 267 31.16 -49.08 22.22
C GLY A 267 31.36 -47.97 21.20
N SER A 268 32.59 -47.48 21.10
CA SER A 268 32.98 -46.51 20.07
C SER A 268 34.40 -46.77 19.60
N ILE A 269 34.69 -46.31 18.39
CA ILE A 269 36.05 -46.25 17.84
C ILE A 269 36.50 -44.78 17.95
N ASN A 270 37.48 -44.53 18.81
CA ASN A 270 37.92 -43.18 19.16
C ASN A 270 38.84 -42.57 18.08
N THR A 271 38.23 -42.03 17.02
CA THR A 271 38.90 -41.22 16.00
C THR A 271 37.89 -40.32 15.29
N PRO A 272 38.25 -39.06 14.96
CA PRO A 272 37.35 -38.15 14.24
C PRO A 272 37.20 -38.51 12.75
N SER A 273 38.15 -39.26 12.17
CA SER A 273 38.11 -39.66 10.75
C SER A 273 38.95 -40.90 10.49
N MET A 274 38.51 -41.74 9.55
CA MET A 274 39.30 -42.85 9.03
C MET A 274 40.04 -42.41 7.75
N GLY A 275 41.34 -42.10 7.88
CA GLY A 275 42.13 -41.58 6.77
C GLY A 275 42.57 -42.63 5.74
N LEU A 276 42.81 -42.20 4.50
CA LEU A 276 43.35 -43.04 3.42
C LEU A 276 44.89 -43.16 3.43
N GLY A 277 45.58 -42.34 4.23
CA GLY A 277 47.04 -42.30 4.27
C GLY A 277 47.68 -41.83 2.97
N THR A 278 48.91 -42.28 2.72
CA THR A 278 49.70 -42.04 1.50
C THR A 278 49.75 -43.27 0.59
N CYS A 279 48.74 -44.14 0.67
CA CYS A 279 48.68 -45.36 -0.13
C CYS A 279 48.59 -45.03 -1.63
N PRO A 280 49.13 -45.87 -2.54
CA PRO A 280 49.04 -45.66 -3.99
C PRO A 280 47.63 -45.96 -4.48
N ILE A 281 46.75 -44.97 -4.36
CA ILE A 281 45.33 -45.00 -4.75
C ILE A 281 45.02 -43.81 -5.63
N LEU A 282 43.99 -43.94 -6.47
CA LEU A 282 43.48 -42.82 -7.24
C LEU A 282 42.59 -41.96 -6.34
N ALA A 283 43.00 -40.72 -6.08
CA ALA A 283 42.15 -39.76 -5.39
C ALA A 283 41.06 -39.24 -6.34
N ILE A 284 39.80 -39.47 -6.01
CA ILE A 284 38.64 -38.91 -6.71
C ILE A 284 38.08 -37.71 -5.95
N LYS A 285 38.04 -36.56 -6.60
CA LYS A 285 37.39 -35.32 -6.15
C LYS A 285 35.95 -35.26 -6.68
N PRO A 286 35.04 -34.58 -5.95
CA PRO A 286 33.69 -34.32 -6.45
C PRO A 286 33.72 -33.59 -7.80
N PRO A 287 32.83 -33.95 -8.74
CA PRO A 287 32.70 -33.23 -10.00
C PRO A 287 32.10 -31.83 -9.79
N VAL A 288 32.22 -30.97 -10.79
CA VAL A 288 31.61 -29.63 -10.82
C VAL A 288 30.51 -29.61 -11.87
N ILE A 289 29.29 -29.27 -11.47
CA ILE A 289 28.18 -29.02 -12.40
C ILE A 289 28.31 -27.59 -12.94
N ASN A 290 28.06 -27.40 -14.24
CA ASN A 290 28.06 -26.08 -14.84
C ASN A 290 26.83 -25.29 -14.37
N ASP A 291 27.05 -24.18 -13.68
CA ASP A 291 26.00 -23.34 -13.08
C ASP A 291 25.34 -22.36 -14.08
N THR A 292 25.20 -22.80 -15.33
CA THR A 292 24.57 -22.07 -16.45
C THR A 292 23.17 -22.61 -16.76
N MET A 293 22.58 -23.36 -15.84
CA MET A 293 21.27 -24.00 -16.02
C MET A 293 20.15 -22.95 -16.05
N GLN A 294 19.41 -22.90 -17.16
CA GLN A 294 18.29 -21.96 -17.36
C GLN A 294 16.95 -22.69 -17.54
N HIS A 295 15.90 -22.18 -16.90
CA HIS A 295 14.54 -22.73 -16.99
C HIS A 295 14.15 -23.15 -18.41
N GLY A 296 13.53 -24.32 -18.55
CA GLY A 296 13.06 -24.84 -19.84
C GLY A 296 14.13 -25.57 -20.66
N ASN A 297 15.41 -25.54 -20.26
CA ASN A 297 16.46 -26.34 -20.88
C ASN A 297 16.43 -27.80 -20.39
N LYS A 298 17.12 -28.69 -21.13
CA LYS A 298 17.26 -30.12 -20.80
C LYS A 298 18.70 -30.57 -20.58
N SER A 299 19.68 -29.81 -21.09
CA SER A 299 21.08 -30.19 -21.02
C SER A 299 21.66 -29.91 -19.64
N ILE A 300 22.24 -30.95 -19.04
CA ILE A 300 23.02 -30.90 -17.82
C ILE A 300 24.46 -31.21 -18.22
N THR A 301 25.37 -30.30 -17.88
CA THR A 301 26.79 -30.43 -18.20
C THR A 301 27.63 -30.20 -16.96
N GLY A 302 28.81 -30.80 -16.94
CA GLY A 302 29.77 -30.60 -15.87
C GLY A 302 31.14 -31.12 -16.24
N THR A 303 32.08 -30.99 -15.30
CA THR A 303 33.47 -31.38 -15.47
C THR A 303 33.98 -32.13 -14.25
N ILE A 304 34.96 -33.01 -14.46
CA ILE A 304 35.70 -33.60 -13.34
C ILE A 304 36.64 -32.55 -12.75
N ASN A 305 36.69 -32.46 -11.42
CA ASN A 305 37.54 -31.48 -10.73
C ASN A 305 38.98 -31.98 -10.53
N GLN A 306 39.51 -32.69 -11.53
CA GLN A 306 40.84 -33.33 -11.49
C GLN A 306 41.33 -33.67 -12.89
N THR A 307 42.63 -33.91 -13.03
CA THR A 307 43.19 -34.49 -14.26
C THR A 307 42.75 -35.95 -14.38
N LYS A 308 42.30 -36.34 -15.58
CA LYS A 308 41.91 -37.72 -15.89
C LYS A 308 43.15 -38.62 -15.89
N ASP A 309 43.09 -39.69 -15.11
CA ASP A 309 44.08 -40.76 -15.16
C ASP A 309 43.74 -41.72 -16.33
N PRO A 310 44.65 -41.96 -17.30
CA PRO A 310 44.37 -42.82 -18.45
C PRO A 310 44.21 -44.30 -18.09
N GLY A 311 44.60 -44.73 -16.89
CA GLY A 311 44.39 -46.09 -16.38
C GLY A 311 42.94 -46.37 -15.94
N TYR A 312 42.06 -45.38 -15.97
CA TYR A 312 40.70 -45.46 -15.45
C TYR A 312 39.64 -44.93 -16.42
N THR A 313 38.49 -45.59 -16.45
CA THR A 313 37.27 -45.10 -17.08
C THR A 313 36.44 -44.33 -16.06
N TYR A 314 36.06 -43.10 -16.41
CA TYR A 314 35.29 -42.21 -15.54
C TYR A 314 33.84 -42.09 -16.00
N THR A 315 32.90 -42.17 -15.06
CA THR A 315 31.46 -41.94 -15.27
C THR A 315 30.87 -41.07 -14.17
N ALA A 316 29.89 -40.25 -14.50
CA ALA A 316 29.15 -39.42 -13.55
C ALA A 316 27.72 -39.96 -13.36
N ASP A 317 27.31 -40.06 -12.11
CA ASP A 317 25.91 -40.30 -11.73
C ASP A 317 25.30 -38.96 -11.34
N ILE A 318 24.29 -38.52 -12.10
CA ILE A 318 23.68 -37.18 -11.99
C ILE A 318 22.29 -37.32 -11.39
N THR A 319 22.01 -36.54 -10.36
CA THR A 319 20.70 -36.49 -9.70
C THR A 319 20.07 -35.12 -9.91
N LEU A 320 18.90 -35.08 -10.56
CA LEU A 320 18.04 -33.90 -10.66
C LEU A 320 16.91 -34.02 -9.62
N SER A 321 16.79 -33.03 -8.75
CA SER A 321 15.80 -33.01 -7.68
C SER A 321 14.98 -31.73 -7.73
N ALA A 322 13.70 -31.84 -7.41
CA ALA A 322 12.81 -30.72 -7.16
C ALA A 322 12.62 -30.55 -5.64
N PRO A 323 13.30 -29.59 -5.00
CA PRO A 323 13.19 -29.39 -3.55
C PRO A 323 11.76 -29.06 -3.09
N ASP A 324 10.94 -28.54 -4.00
CA ASP A 324 9.53 -28.23 -3.77
C ASP A 324 8.59 -29.46 -3.85
N GLY A 325 9.15 -30.66 -4.10
CA GLY A 325 8.41 -31.90 -4.20
C GLY A 325 7.62 -32.08 -5.50
N SER A 326 7.81 -31.21 -6.50
CA SER A 326 7.08 -31.30 -7.78
C SER A 326 7.38 -32.58 -8.58
N HIS A 327 8.51 -33.24 -8.30
CA HIS A 327 8.80 -34.61 -8.74
C HIS A 327 9.77 -35.32 -7.79
N ALA A 328 9.77 -36.66 -7.82
CA ALA A 328 10.78 -37.47 -7.14
C ALA A 328 12.17 -37.27 -7.77
N PRO A 329 13.27 -37.41 -7.01
CA PRO A 329 14.63 -37.32 -7.55
C PRO A 329 14.85 -38.26 -8.74
N ILE A 330 15.37 -37.74 -9.84
CA ILE A 330 15.68 -38.50 -11.05
C ILE A 330 17.19 -38.73 -11.09
N VAL A 331 17.61 -39.98 -10.98
CA VAL A 331 19.03 -40.37 -11.02
C VAL A 331 19.35 -40.94 -12.39
N THR A 332 20.31 -40.35 -13.09
CA THR A 332 20.89 -40.87 -14.33
C THR A 332 22.29 -41.38 -14.05
N THR A 333 22.49 -42.68 -14.16
CA THR A 333 23.77 -43.33 -13.83
C THR A 333 24.64 -43.57 -15.06
N GLY A 334 25.96 -43.60 -14.86
CA GLY A 334 26.91 -44.05 -15.88
C GLY A 334 27.18 -43.05 -17.02
N VAL A 335 26.95 -41.74 -16.83
CA VAL A 335 27.22 -40.73 -17.86
C VAL A 335 28.73 -40.67 -18.14
N LEU A 336 29.16 -41.00 -19.36
CA LEU A 336 30.58 -41.06 -19.70
C LEU A 336 31.25 -39.68 -19.61
N VAL A 337 32.46 -39.67 -19.04
CA VAL A 337 33.34 -38.50 -19.04
C VAL A 337 34.27 -38.59 -20.25
N ASP A 338 34.29 -37.54 -21.07
CA ASP A 338 35.11 -37.44 -22.27
C ASP A 338 36.62 -37.33 -21.95
N ASN A 339 37.45 -37.16 -22.97
CA ASN A 339 38.91 -37.06 -22.80
C ASN A 339 39.36 -35.71 -22.23
N SER A 340 38.52 -34.67 -22.34
CA SER A 340 38.75 -33.34 -21.78
C SER A 340 38.25 -33.23 -20.34
N GLY A 341 37.61 -34.27 -19.81
CA GLY A 341 37.07 -34.30 -18.46
C GLY A 341 35.64 -33.78 -18.34
N ASN A 342 34.93 -33.56 -19.45
CA ASN A 342 33.55 -33.10 -19.45
C ASN A 342 32.57 -34.27 -19.49
N PHE A 343 31.39 -34.07 -18.91
CA PHE A 343 30.24 -34.96 -19.08
C PHE A 343 29.01 -34.12 -19.43
N SER A 344 28.10 -34.71 -20.20
CA SER A 344 26.87 -34.06 -20.65
C SER A 344 25.77 -35.09 -20.81
N ILE A 345 24.57 -34.74 -20.35
CA ILE A 345 23.36 -35.54 -20.54
C ILE A 345 22.16 -34.63 -20.78
N ASN A 346 21.14 -35.15 -21.48
CA ASN A 346 19.84 -34.51 -21.57
C ASN A 346 18.89 -35.16 -20.58
N ALA A 347 18.32 -34.36 -19.68
CA ALA A 347 17.19 -34.78 -18.87
C ALA A 347 15.98 -35.13 -19.75
N ALA A 348 15.16 -36.09 -19.33
CA ALA A 348 13.96 -36.49 -20.07
C ALA A 348 12.99 -35.30 -20.25
N ASN A 349 12.76 -34.57 -19.16
CA ASN A 349 11.94 -33.37 -19.10
C ASN A 349 12.81 -32.12 -18.93
N ALA A 350 12.28 -30.98 -19.36
CA ALA A 350 12.92 -29.69 -19.08
C ALA A 350 12.93 -29.41 -17.58
N TYR A 351 14.02 -28.82 -17.11
CA TYR A 351 14.16 -28.44 -15.71
C TYR A 351 13.51 -27.07 -15.44
N GLU A 352 12.88 -26.92 -14.28
CA GLU A 352 12.16 -25.71 -13.87
C GLU A 352 12.96 -24.89 -12.86
N TYR A 353 12.53 -23.64 -12.63
CA TYR A 353 13.22 -22.75 -11.71
C TYR A 353 13.18 -23.31 -10.28
N GLY A 354 14.33 -23.31 -9.61
CA GLY A 354 14.47 -23.88 -8.27
C GLY A 354 14.78 -25.38 -8.24
N ASP A 355 14.70 -26.08 -9.39
CA ASP A 355 15.26 -27.44 -9.48
C ASP A 355 16.77 -27.41 -9.16
N THR A 356 17.25 -28.51 -8.60
CA THR A 356 18.64 -28.65 -8.14
C THR A 356 19.30 -29.87 -8.79
N VAL A 357 20.60 -29.75 -9.09
CA VAL A 357 21.40 -30.82 -9.67
C VAL A 357 22.65 -31.07 -8.85
N THR A 358 22.93 -32.34 -8.61
CA THR A 358 24.17 -32.83 -8.00
C THR A 358 24.72 -34.00 -8.78
N ALA A 359 26.02 -34.29 -8.67
CA ALA A 359 26.62 -35.47 -9.26
C ALA A 359 27.65 -36.14 -8.35
N ILE A 360 27.84 -37.44 -8.59
CA ILE A 360 28.90 -38.28 -8.02
C ILE A 360 29.75 -38.79 -9.17
N LEU A 361 31.07 -38.72 -9.02
CA LEU A 361 32.03 -39.23 -9.99
C LEU A 361 32.49 -40.63 -9.59
N HIS A 362 32.54 -41.52 -10.56
CA HIS A 362 33.06 -42.88 -10.44
C HIS A 362 34.26 -43.06 -11.35
N ALA A 363 35.26 -43.81 -10.90
CA ALA A 363 36.39 -44.24 -11.72
C ALA A 363 36.61 -45.74 -11.56
N LYS A 364 36.61 -46.46 -12.68
CA LYS A 364 36.85 -47.91 -12.72
C LYS A 364 38.17 -48.16 -13.44
N ALA A 365 39.06 -48.94 -12.84
CA ALA A 365 40.32 -49.30 -13.48
C ALA A 365 40.07 -50.04 -14.80
N ILE A 366 40.82 -49.68 -15.84
CA ILE A 366 40.78 -50.39 -17.13
C ILE A 366 41.39 -51.78 -16.98
N THR A 367 42.43 -51.90 -16.14
CA THR A 367 43.09 -53.16 -15.79
C THR A 367 43.01 -53.36 -14.27
N GLY A 368 42.59 -54.55 -13.82
CA GLY A 368 42.36 -54.84 -12.40
C GLY A 368 40.91 -54.65 -11.95
N THR A 369 40.70 -54.56 -10.62
CA THR A 369 39.37 -54.53 -10.00
C THR A 369 39.07 -53.24 -9.23
N ASP A 370 40.02 -52.30 -9.16
CA ASP A 370 39.87 -51.06 -8.39
C ASP A 370 38.72 -50.21 -8.95
N GLN A 371 37.83 -49.77 -8.06
CA GLN A 371 36.73 -48.86 -8.34
C GLN A 371 36.68 -47.79 -7.25
N TYR A 372 36.65 -46.53 -7.67
CA TYR A 372 36.64 -45.39 -6.77
C TYR A 372 35.36 -44.56 -6.98
N GLN A 373 34.93 -43.88 -5.93
CA GLN A 373 33.78 -42.98 -5.94
C GLN A 373 34.17 -41.66 -5.26
N SER A 374 33.61 -40.54 -5.72
CA SER A 374 33.72 -39.23 -5.08
C SER A 374 32.66 -39.03 -3.98
N THR A 375 32.86 -38.03 -3.12
CA THR A 375 31.72 -37.43 -2.41
C THR A 375 30.83 -36.65 -3.38
N LEU A 376 29.64 -36.24 -2.93
CA LEU A 376 28.68 -35.48 -3.73
C LEU A 376 29.26 -34.12 -4.16
N SER A 377 28.92 -33.67 -5.38
CA SER A 377 29.23 -32.32 -5.86
C SER A 377 28.53 -31.23 -5.04
N ASN A 378 28.96 -29.98 -5.22
CA ASN A 378 28.14 -28.84 -4.85
C ASN A 378 26.81 -28.84 -5.63
N ILE A 379 25.77 -28.26 -5.04
CA ILE A 379 24.44 -28.14 -5.64
C ILE A 379 24.47 -27.01 -6.68
N ALA A 380 24.03 -27.31 -7.90
CA ALA A 380 23.69 -26.29 -8.90
C ALA A 380 22.17 -26.09 -8.94
N THR A 381 21.71 -24.84 -9.07
CA THR A 381 20.28 -24.50 -9.06
C THR A 381 19.89 -23.87 -10.39
N VAL A 382 18.75 -24.30 -10.92
CA VAL A 382 18.20 -23.73 -12.16
C VAL A 382 17.79 -22.28 -11.96
N LYS A 383 18.28 -21.41 -12.84
CA LYS A 383 18.01 -19.97 -12.83
C LYS A 383 16.91 -19.61 -13.83
N TRP A 384 16.14 -18.58 -13.53
CA TRP A 384 15.15 -18.01 -14.43
C TRP A 384 15.17 -16.48 -14.31
N PRO A 385 16.04 -15.80 -15.07
CA PRO A 385 16.04 -14.34 -15.07
C PRO A 385 14.76 -13.84 -15.72
N ILE A 386 13.99 -13.01 -15.00
CA ILE A 386 12.77 -12.37 -15.50
C ILE A 386 12.99 -10.86 -15.58
N VAL A 387 12.60 -10.29 -16.71
CA VAL A 387 12.66 -8.84 -16.98
C VAL A 387 11.36 -8.19 -16.49
N ALA A 388 11.49 -7.07 -15.77
CA ALA A 388 10.36 -6.26 -15.31
C ALA A 388 9.58 -5.66 -16.49
N PRO A 389 8.27 -5.44 -16.34
CA PRO A 389 7.46 -4.85 -17.40
C PRO A 389 7.75 -3.36 -17.55
N THR A 390 7.51 -2.83 -18.75
CA THR A 390 7.35 -1.39 -19.00
C THR A 390 5.86 -1.11 -19.13
N LEU A 391 5.35 -0.19 -18.31
CA LEU A 391 3.95 0.22 -18.30
C LEU A 391 3.76 1.45 -19.21
N THR A 392 2.84 1.37 -20.18
CA THR A 392 2.39 2.56 -20.90
C THR A 392 1.62 3.45 -19.91
N THR A 393 2.06 4.69 -19.72
CA THR A 393 1.50 5.60 -18.70
C THR A 393 -0.04 5.70 -18.84
N PRO A 394 -0.80 5.17 -17.87
CA PRO A 394 -2.26 5.26 -17.92
C PRO A 394 -2.70 6.69 -17.62
N VAL A 395 -3.70 7.17 -18.35
CA VAL A 395 -4.32 8.49 -18.15
C VAL A 395 -5.79 8.34 -17.79
N VAL A 396 -6.35 9.36 -17.17
CA VAL A 396 -7.76 9.41 -16.80
C VAL A 396 -8.65 9.19 -18.03
N GLY A 397 -9.67 8.35 -17.89
CA GLY A 397 -10.60 7.98 -18.96
C GLY A 397 -10.17 6.75 -19.77
N ASN A 398 -8.92 6.29 -19.66
CA ASN A 398 -8.52 5.02 -20.29
C ASN A 398 -9.39 3.87 -19.77
N THR A 399 -9.73 2.94 -20.65
CA THR A 399 -10.49 1.71 -20.35
C THR A 399 -9.65 0.44 -20.51
N GLN A 400 -8.33 0.63 -20.63
CA GLN A 400 -7.36 -0.45 -20.76
C GLN A 400 -6.03 -0.07 -20.11
N ILE A 401 -5.31 -1.09 -19.62
CA ILE A 401 -3.92 -1.01 -19.19
C ILE A 401 -3.07 -1.79 -20.19
N THR A 402 -2.00 -1.19 -20.69
CA THR A 402 -1.13 -1.81 -21.70
C THR A 402 0.34 -1.61 -21.33
N GLY A 403 1.20 -2.50 -21.83
CA GLY A 403 2.63 -2.38 -21.66
C GLY A 403 3.38 -3.46 -22.42
N SER A 404 4.66 -3.60 -22.11
CA SER A 404 5.52 -4.61 -22.73
C SER A 404 6.56 -5.19 -21.77
N ALA A 405 6.99 -6.42 -22.00
CA ALA A 405 8.10 -7.07 -21.34
C ALA A 405 8.71 -8.11 -22.29
N ILE A 406 9.98 -7.95 -22.66
CA ILE A 406 10.70 -8.91 -23.51
C ILE A 406 11.54 -9.79 -22.60
N GLN A 407 11.21 -11.08 -22.55
CA GLN A 407 11.90 -12.07 -21.71
C GLN A 407 13.05 -12.71 -22.49
N THR A 408 14.17 -12.97 -21.81
CA THR A 408 15.38 -13.57 -22.42
C THR A 408 15.27 -15.09 -22.55
N VAL A 409 14.51 -15.75 -21.68
CA VAL A 409 14.26 -17.19 -21.71
C VAL A 409 12.96 -17.45 -22.48
N THR A 410 13.08 -17.82 -23.77
CA THR A 410 11.93 -17.98 -24.68
C THR A 410 11.13 -19.27 -24.47
N THR A 411 11.71 -20.24 -23.76
CA THR A 411 11.07 -21.51 -23.38
C THR A 411 10.17 -21.37 -22.15
N GLY A 412 10.26 -20.26 -21.43
CA GLY A 412 9.47 -19.99 -20.23
C GLY A 412 8.01 -19.66 -20.56
N LEU A 413 7.11 -20.02 -19.64
CA LEU A 413 5.71 -19.61 -19.69
C LEU A 413 5.53 -18.37 -18.81
N TYR A 414 4.93 -17.32 -19.38
CA TYR A 414 4.76 -16.03 -18.71
C TYR A 414 3.31 -15.57 -18.74
N GLN A 415 2.90 -14.93 -17.65
CA GLN A 415 1.68 -14.14 -17.58
C GLN A 415 1.98 -12.79 -16.91
N VAL A 416 1.06 -11.86 -17.05
CA VAL A 416 1.17 -10.52 -16.47
C VAL A 416 0.06 -10.35 -15.45
N ALA A 417 0.43 -10.14 -14.19
CA ALA A 417 -0.51 -9.74 -13.14
C ALA A 417 -0.66 -8.22 -13.19
N VAL A 418 -1.84 -7.75 -13.57
CA VAL A 418 -2.20 -6.32 -13.59
C VAL A 418 -3.15 -6.06 -12.43
N THR A 419 -2.73 -5.22 -11.49
CA THR A 419 -3.53 -4.80 -10.34
C THR A 419 -4.03 -3.37 -10.54
N VAL A 420 -5.34 -3.15 -10.43
CA VAL A 420 -5.96 -1.82 -10.42
C VAL A 420 -6.73 -1.66 -9.11
N ASN A 421 -6.39 -0.66 -8.28
CA ASN A 421 -7.06 -0.39 -7.00
C ASN A 421 -7.24 -1.64 -6.12
N ASN A 422 -6.19 -2.45 -6.00
CA ASN A 422 -6.13 -3.72 -5.25
C ASN A 422 -6.85 -4.93 -5.89
N GLN A 423 -7.42 -4.80 -7.10
CA GLN A 423 -7.97 -5.94 -7.84
C GLN A 423 -6.96 -6.42 -8.88
N THR A 424 -6.49 -7.66 -8.74
CA THR A 424 -5.49 -8.25 -9.65
C THR A 424 -6.18 -9.13 -10.70
N THR A 425 -5.85 -8.88 -11.96
CA THR A 425 -6.27 -9.70 -13.10
C THR A 425 -5.02 -10.18 -13.85
N ASN A 426 -4.97 -11.48 -14.14
CA ASN A 426 -3.90 -12.06 -14.93
C ASN A 426 -4.27 -11.99 -16.42
N VAL A 427 -3.35 -11.49 -17.23
CA VAL A 427 -3.47 -11.42 -18.69
C VAL A 427 -2.28 -12.12 -19.35
N PRO A 428 -2.43 -12.69 -20.56
CA PRO A 428 -1.32 -13.30 -21.27
C PRO A 428 -0.25 -12.27 -21.66
N LEU A 429 1.02 -12.68 -21.62
CA LEU A 429 2.12 -11.97 -22.29
C LEU A 429 2.22 -12.51 -23.72
N ASN A 430 1.97 -11.65 -24.71
CA ASN A 430 2.01 -12.05 -26.11
C ASN A 430 3.44 -12.36 -26.57
N ALA A 431 3.58 -13.13 -27.65
CA ALA A 431 4.88 -13.52 -28.20
C ALA A 431 5.76 -12.33 -28.66
N ASN A 432 5.14 -11.19 -29.02
CA ASN A 432 5.84 -9.94 -29.32
C ASN A 432 6.22 -9.12 -28.07
N GLY A 433 6.00 -9.67 -26.88
CA GLY A 433 6.29 -9.04 -25.59
C GLY A 433 5.26 -8.02 -25.12
N THR A 434 4.10 -7.88 -25.75
CA THR A 434 3.07 -6.93 -25.29
C THR A 434 2.03 -7.61 -24.39
N PHE A 435 1.37 -6.81 -23.55
CA PHE A 435 0.19 -7.24 -22.79
C PHE A 435 -0.86 -6.14 -22.75
N ALA A 436 -2.13 -6.54 -22.59
CA ALA A 436 -3.24 -5.63 -22.45
C ALA A 436 -4.33 -6.22 -21.53
N LEU A 437 -4.77 -5.44 -20.56
CA LEU A 437 -6.01 -5.66 -19.81
C LEU A 437 -7.07 -4.70 -20.36
N THR A 438 -8.14 -5.24 -20.94
CA THR A 438 -9.23 -4.47 -21.58
C THR A 438 -10.53 -4.64 -20.79
N GLY A 439 -11.54 -3.81 -21.12
CA GLY A 439 -12.86 -3.89 -20.48
C GLY A 439 -12.92 -3.28 -19.08
N LEU A 440 -11.97 -2.40 -18.75
CA LEU A 440 -11.98 -1.67 -17.48
C LEU A 440 -13.01 -0.54 -17.54
N ALA A 441 -13.61 -0.24 -16.39
CA ALA A 441 -14.29 1.03 -16.19
C ALA A 441 -13.30 2.19 -16.45
N PRO A 442 -13.76 3.35 -16.95
CA PRO A 442 -12.89 4.50 -17.18
C PRO A 442 -12.10 4.85 -15.93
N LEU A 443 -10.77 4.82 -16.06
CA LEU A 443 -9.85 5.09 -14.97
C LEU A 443 -10.01 6.52 -14.46
N LYS A 444 -9.90 6.70 -13.14
CA LYS A 444 -10.07 7.97 -12.44
C LYS A 444 -8.73 8.49 -11.92
N GLY A 445 -8.65 9.79 -11.68
CA GLY A 445 -7.51 10.38 -10.98
C GLY A 445 -7.36 9.74 -9.60
N GLY A 446 -6.14 9.37 -9.23
CA GLY A 446 -5.82 8.70 -7.97
C GLY A 446 -5.84 7.17 -8.04
N ASP A 447 -6.36 6.56 -9.12
CA ASP A 447 -6.32 5.10 -9.28
C ASP A 447 -4.86 4.61 -9.29
N GLN A 448 -4.63 3.50 -8.60
CA GLN A 448 -3.32 2.85 -8.50
C GLN A 448 -3.27 1.67 -9.45
N VAL A 449 -2.29 1.70 -10.37
CA VAL A 449 -2.03 0.59 -11.31
C VAL A 449 -0.67 0.00 -10.97
N SER A 450 -0.59 -1.32 -10.84
CA SER A 450 0.68 -2.02 -10.69
C SER A 450 0.74 -3.27 -11.55
N VAL A 451 1.93 -3.57 -12.07
CA VAL A 451 2.13 -4.67 -13.02
C VAL A 451 3.37 -5.47 -12.66
N VAL A 452 3.22 -6.80 -12.68
CA VAL A 452 4.28 -7.78 -12.43
C VAL A 452 4.24 -8.85 -13.51
N ILE A 453 5.42 -9.25 -14.02
CA ILE A 453 5.55 -10.45 -14.86
C ILE A 453 5.72 -11.66 -13.94
N GLN A 454 4.96 -12.72 -14.20
CA GLN A 454 5.01 -13.97 -13.45
C GLN A 454 5.46 -15.10 -14.37
N GLY A 455 6.51 -15.81 -13.97
CA GLY A 455 6.91 -17.09 -14.58
C GLY A 455 6.12 -18.22 -13.94
N ILE A 456 5.37 -18.97 -14.77
CA ILE A 456 4.50 -20.06 -14.31
C ILE A 456 5.12 -21.42 -14.61
N SER A 457 4.85 -22.39 -13.74
CA SER A 457 5.28 -23.78 -13.92
C SER A 457 4.58 -24.39 -15.13
N SER A 458 5.36 -25.12 -15.93
CA SER A 458 4.88 -26.00 -17.00
C SER A 458 4.44 -27.37 -16.47
N ARG A 459 4.91 -27.76 -15.28
CA ARG A 459 4.57 -29.02 -14.59
C ARG A 459 3.29 -28.91 -13.77
N THR A 460 3.10 -27.80 -13.07
CA THR A 460 1.96 -27.57 -12.18
C THR A 460 1.17 -26.37 -12.66
N ALA A 461 -0.04 -26.62 -13.17
CA ALA A 461 -0.90 -25.58 -13.71
C ALA A 461 -1.05 -24.40 -12.74
N ASN A 462 -0.79 -23.18 -13.23
CA ASN A 462 -0.95 -21.92 -12.51
C ASN A 462 -0.07 -21.71 -11.27
N LYS A 463 0.92 -22.57 -10.99
CA LYS A 463 1.90 -22.33 -9.93
C LYS A 463 2.88 -21.25 -10.39
N ILE A 464 2.98 -20.14 -9.66
CA ILE A 464 3.97 -19.09 -9.89
C ILE A 464 5.30 -19.56 -9.31
N LEU A 465 6.36 -19.59 -10.13
CA LEU A 465 7.71 -20.00 -9.71
C LEU A 465 8.59 -18.79 -9.39
N VAL A 466 8.41 -17.69 -10.11
CA VAL A 466 9.20 -16.46 -9.97
C VAL A 466 8.39 -15.27 -10.45
N SER A 467 8.66 -14.09 -9.89
CA SER A 467 8.02 -12.83 -10.26
C SER A 467 9.06 -11.75 -10.50
N SER A 468 8.79 -10.84 -11.45
CA SER A 468 9.61 -9.66 -11.65
C SER A 468 9.43 -8.65 -10.51
N ASN A 469 10.28 -7.61 -10.50
CA ASN A 469 10.00 -6.40 -9.74
C ASN A 469 8.65 -5.79 -10.18
N ASN A 470 7.95 -5.17 -9.24
CA ASN A 470 6.69 -4.49 -9.47
C ASN A 470 6.92 -3.11 -10.11
N VAL A 471 6.14 -2.79 -11.14
CA VAL A 471 6.08 -1.45 -11.74
C VAL A 471 4.71 -0.85 -11.49
N SER A 472 4.68 0.26 -10.76
CA SER A 472 3.44 0.93 -10.37
C SER A 472 3.36 2.37 -10.86
N SER A 473 2.16 2.83 -11.15
CA SER A 473 1.84 4.21 -11.49
C SER A 473 0.54 4.63 -10.81
N THR A 474 0.54 5.83 -10.22
CA THR A 474 -0.68 6.51 -9.79
C THR A 474 -1.17 7.38 -10.95
N ILE A 475 -2.45 7.28 -11.28
CA ILE A 475 -3.04 8.10 -12.36
C ILE A 475 -3.16 9.54 -11.88
N ALA A 476 -2.53 10.47 -12.60
CA ALA A 476 -2.56 11.88 -12.25
C ALA A 476 -3.96 12.46 -12.36
N PHE A 477 -4.33 13.33 -11.42
CA PHE A 477 -5.59 14.06 -11.47
C PHE A 477 -5.59 15.11 -12.59
N VAL A 478 -6.68 15.18 -13.34
CA VAL A 478 -6.88 16.21 -14.37
C VAL A 478 -7.08 17.58 -13.70
N THR A 479 -6.41 18.61 -14.21
CA THR A 479 -6.60 19.99 -13.74
C THR A 479 -7.98 20.51 -14.17
N PRO A 480 -8.83 20.98 -13.24
CA PRO A 480 -10.12 21.58 -13.57
C PRO A 480 -10.00 22.83 -14.44
N GLN A 481 -10.79 22.89 -15.50
CA GLN A 481 -10.98 24.08 -16.32
C GLN A 481 -12.31 24.73 -15.94
N LEU A 482 -12.25 25.96 -15.42
CA LEU A 482 -13.43 26.69 -14.94
C LEU A 482 -13.75 27.84 -15.90
N ALA A 483 -15.04 28.04 -16.16
CA ALA A 483 -15.56 29.25 -16.79
C ALA A 483 -16.29 30.08 -15.72
N VAL A 484 -15.89 31.35 -15.59
CA VAL A 484 -16.48 32.29 -14.63
C VAL A 484 -17.30 33.31 -15.38
N THR A 485 -18.58 33.46 -15.03
CA THR A 485 -19.44 34.52 -15.55
C THR A 485 -20.07 35.31 -14.42
N GLN A 486 -20.32 36.58 -14.68
CA GLN A 486 -20.93 37.48 -13.72
C GLN A 486 -22.03 38.30 -14.39
N ILE A 487 -23.16 38.39 -13.71
CA ILE A 487 -24.32 39.17 -14.12
C ILE A 487 -24.65 40.12 -12.97
N VAL A 488 -24.82 41.40 -13.31
CA VAL A 488 -25.36 42.41 -12.40
C VAL A 488 -26.75 42.78 -12.89
N GLU A 489 -27.72 42.72 -11.98
CA GLU A 489 -29.10 43.06 -12.24
C GLU A 489 -29.54 44.21 -11.34
N LYS A 490 -30.52 44.98 -11.80
CA LYS A 490 -31.17 46.03 -11.02
C LYS A 490 -32.65 45.75 -10.86
N TRP A 491 -33.20 46.18 -9.74
CA TRP A 491 -34.64 46.11 -9.50
C TRP A 491 -35.33 47.18 -10.33
N SER A 492 -36.19 46.74 -11.25
CA SER A 492 -36.93 47.61 -12.15
C SER A 492 -38.08 48.31 -11.43
N LYS A 493 -38.63 49.34 -12.10
CA LYS A 493 -39.87 50.00 -11.66
C LYS A 493 -41.07 49.04 -11.60
N ASP A 494 -41.04 47.96 -12.39
CA ASP A 494 -42.11 46.97 -12.51
C ASP A 494 -41.98 45.84 -11.47
N GLY A 495 -41.03 45.95 -10.54
CA GLY A 495 -40.83 44.94 -9.49
C GLY A 495 -40.15 43.67 -9.96
N THR A 496 -39.29 43.76 -10.99
CA THR A 496 -38.58 42.62 -11.57
C THR A 496 -37.07 42.87 -11.60
N TRP A 497 -36.27 41.81 -11.54
CA TRP A 497 -34.83 41.90 -11.80
C TRP A 497 -34.58 41.93 -13.31
N ILE A 498 -33.81 42.92 -13.76
CA ILE A 498 -33.38 43.04 -15.16
C ILE A 498 -31.86 43.26 -15.22
N PRO A 499 -31.17 42.82 -16.29
CA PRO A 499 -29.75 43.11 -16.48
C PRO A 499 -29.45 44.61 -16.39
N ALA A 500 -28.38 44.95 -15.68
CA ALA A 500 -28.01 46.34 -15.41
C ALA A 500 -26.77 46.74 -16.22
N ILE A 501 -26.95 47.69 -17.14
CA ILE A 501 -25.86 48.43 -17.79
C ILE A 501 -25.52 49.74 -17.06
N SER A 502 -26.44 50.21 -16.22
CA SER A 502 -26.32 51.35 -15.31
C SER A 502 -27.40 51.23 -14.22
N ALA A 503 -27.21 51.89 -13.09
CA ALA A 503 -28.21 52.00 -12.03
C ALA A 503 -28.16 53.41 -11.41
N VAL A 504 -29.06 53.70 -10.47
CA VAL A 504 -29.07 54.99 -9.75
C VAL A 504 -28.96 54.77 -8.24
N THR A 505 -28.58 55.80 -7.50
CA THR A 505 -28.55 55.74 -6.02
C THR A 505 -29.90 55.32 -5.44
N ASN A 506 -29.90 54.63 -4.30
CA ASN A 506 -31.07 54.04 -3.63
C ASN A 506 -31.75 52.89 -4.40
N GLN A 507 -31.31 52.52 -5.60
CA GLN A 507 -31.82 51.36 -6.31
C GLN A 507 -31.24 50.06 -5.73
N LYS A 508 -32.05 49.00 -5.72
CA LYS A 508 -31.59 47.64 -5.38
C LYS A 508 -30.87 47.01 -6.57
N VAL A 509 -29.75 46.37 -6.29
CA VAL A 509 -28.94 45.61 -7.25
C VAL A 509 -28.74 44.18 -6.77
N ARG A 510 -28.58 43.24 -7.70
CA ARG A 510 -28.29 41.83 -7.43
C ARG A 510 -27.07 41.43 -8.23
N PHE A 511 -26.12 40.79 -7.55
CA PHE A 511 -24.93 40.22 -8.14
C PHE A 511 -25.12 38.71 -8.20
N THR A 512 -24.95 38.13 -9.39
CA THR A 512 -24.97 36.68 -9.61
C THR A 512 -23.68 36.28 -10.30
N ILE A 513 -22.87 35.43 -9.66
CA ILE A 513 -21.61 34.92 -10.20
C ILE A 513 -21.72 33.42 -10.35
N LYS A 514 -21.45 32.89 -11.55
CA LYS A 514 -21.47 31.46 -11.86
C LYS A 514 -20.07 30.98 -12.20
N VAL A 515 -19.65 29.88 -11.58
CA VAL A 515 -18.39 29.18 -11.87
C VAL A 515 -18.72 27.78 -12.35
N GLN A 516 -18.44 27.48 -13.62
CA GLN A 516 -18.83 26.22 -14.27
C GLN A 516 -17.61 25.38 -14.64
N LEU A 517 -17.63 24.10 -14.29
CA LEU A 517 -16.62 23.12 -14.71
C LEU A 517 -16.79 22.79 -16.20
N GLN A 518 -15.73 22.91 -16.99
CA GLN A 518 -15.78 22.75 -18.45
C GLN A 518 -15.34 21.37 -18.93
N ASN A 519 -14.30 20.80 -18.33
CA ASN A 519 -13.71 19.55 -18.79
C ASN A 519 -14.21 18.33 -18.02
N SER A 520 -14.38 17.21 -18.72
CA SER A 520 -14.76 15.93 -18.15
C SER A 520 -13.63 15.32 -17.32
N ASN A 521 -14.00 14.42 -16.40
CA ASN A 521 -13.10 13.65 -15.53
C ASN A 521 -12.16 14.50 -14.63
N ALA A 522 -12.46 15.79 -14.48
CA ALA A 522 -11.83 16.67 -13.52
C ALA A 522 -12.70 16.79 -12.26
N ILE A 523 -12.04 16.96 -11.12
CA ILE A 523 -12.70 17.22 -9.84
C ILE A 523 -12.21 18.59 -9.38
N TRP A 524 -13.11 19.57 -9.26
CA TRP A 524 -12.81 20.82 -8.57
C TRP A 524 -13.20 20.69 -7.10
N ASP A 525 -12.18 20.59 -6.26
CA ASP A 525 -12.24 20.36 -4.82
C ASP A 525 -11.78 21.60 -4.03
N ASN A 526 -12.03 21.63 -2.72
CA ASN A 526 -11.70 22.75 -1.83
C ASN A 526 -12.07 24.12 -2.42
N GLN A 527 -13.27 24.17 -3.00
CA GLN A 527 -13.72 25.26 -3.85
C GLN A 527 -13.85 26.53 -3.02
N LEU A 528 -13.15 27.60 -3.44
CA LEU A 528 -13.15 28.88 -2.75
C LEU A 528 -13.68 29.96 -3.68
N LEU A 529 -14.79 30.57 -3.29
CA LEU A 529 -15.39 31.72 -3.94
C LEU A 529 -15.15 32.94 -3.06
N LEU A 530 -14.53 33.98 -3.61
CA LEU A 530 -14.31 35.24 -2.91
C LEU A 530 -14.83 36.40 -3.75
N ASN A 531 -15.85 37.10 -3.26
CA ASN A 531 -16.43 38.27 -3.91
C ASN A 531 -16.16 39.52 -3.08
N TRP A 532 -15.38 40.46 -3.61
CA TRP A 532 -15.15 41.75 -2.97
C TRP A 532 -16.42 42.58 -3.04
N ILE A 533 -16.96 42.93 -1.87
CA ILE A 533 -18.16 43.75 -1.78
C ILE A 533 -17.79 45.14 -2.32
N PRO A 534 -18.53 45.70 -3.29
CA PRO A 534 -18.21 47.01 -3.86
C PRO A 534 -18.25 48.11 -2.79
N SER A 535 -17.34 49.09 -2.86
CA SER A 535 -17.51 50.35 -2.12
C SER A 535 -18.72 51.09 -2.68
N GLY A 536 -19.68 51.48 -1.84
CA GLY A 536 -20.88 52.20 -2.29
C GLY A 536 -22.17 51.38 -2.34
N VAL A 537 -22.19 50.18 -1.75
CA VAL A 537 -23.44 49.44 -1.50
C VAL A 537 -23.70 49.28 -0.01
N THR A 538 -24.97 49.25 0.38
CA THR A 538 -25.47 49.01 1.74
C THR A 538 -26.58 47.94 1.71
N ASN A 539 -27.15 47.59 2.87
CA ASN A 539 -28.28 46.66 2.97
C ASN A 539 -28.07 45.32 2.23
N LEU A 540 -26.92 44.70 2.47
CA LEU A 540 -26.59 43.38 1.92
C LEU A 540 -27.60 42.34 2.41
N THR A 541 -28.27 41.66 1.49
CA THR A 541 -29.37 40.73 1.78
C THR A 541 -29.33 39.52 0.86
N ASN A 542 -29.92 38.41 1.33
CA ASN A 542 -30.05 37.15 0.59
C ASN A 542 -28.75 36.57 0.00
N PRO A 543 -27.61 36.56 0.73
CA PRO A 543 -26.43 35.88 0.26
C PRO A 543 -26.66 34.36 0.22
N GLN A 544 -26.34 33.71 -0.89
CA GLN A 544 -26.47 32.27 -1.04
C GLN A 544 -25.47 31.71 -2.06
N VAL A 545 -25.05 30.47 -1.85
CA VAL A 545 -24.34 29.67 -2.86
C VAL A 545 -25.17 28.44 -3.19
N SER A 546 -25.41 28.21 -4.47
CA SER A 546 -26.07 27.01 -4.98
C SER A 546 -25.15 26.19 -5.88
N LYS A 547 -25.30 24.86 -5.82
CA LYS A 547 -24.76 23.94 -6.82
C LYS A 547 -25.81 23.77 -7.92
N VAL A 548 -25.38 23.89 -9.16
CA VAL A 548 -26.18 23.61 -10.35
C VAL A 548 -25.68 22.30 -10.95
N SER A 549 -26.55 21.31 -11.07
CA SER A 549 -26.22 20.04 -11.71
C SER A 549 -25.92 20.22 -13.20
N ALA A 550 -25.30 19.21 -13.84
CA ALA A 550 -25.08 19.21 -15.29
C ALA A 550 -26.40 19.29 -16.11
N THR A 551 -27.54 18.93 -15.50
CA THR A 551 -28.88 19.04 -16.10
C THR A 551 -29.58 20.38 -15.82
N GLY A 552 -28.94 21.28 -15.06
CA GLY A 552 -29.44 22.62 -14.76
C GLY A 552 -30.26 22.75 -13.46
N VAL A 553 -30.37 21.68 -12.65
CA VAL A 553 -31.09 21.73 -11.37
C VAL A 553 -30.25 22.47 -10.33
N SER A 554 -30.80 23.52 -9.73
CA SER A 554 -30.11 24.34 -8.71
C SER A 554 -30.52 23.92 -7.29
N THR A 555 -29.55 23.71 -6.42
CA THR A 555 -29.74 23.38 -5.00
C THR A 555 -28.86 24.26 -4.13
N VAL A 556 -29.41 24.91 -3.11
CA VAL A 556 -28.65 25.74 -2.18
C VAL A 556 -27.74 24.84 -1.33
N ILE A 557 -26.44 25.14 -1.30
CA ILE A 557 -25.44 24.36 -0.57
C ILE A 557 -24.80 25.14 0.59
N GLY A 558 -25.07 26.43 0.71
CA GLY A 558 -24.63 27.23 1.84
C GLY A 558 -24.85 28.72 1.66
N THR A 559 -24.42 29.47 2.67
CA THR A 559 -24.46 30.94 2.71
C THR A 559 -23.03 31.46 2.83
N PRO A 560 -22.56 32.38 1.96
CA PRO A 560 -21.24 32.95 2.10
C PRO A 560 -21.17 33.85 3.33
N VAL A 561 -20.02 33.88 3.98
CA VAL A 561 -19.76 34.71 5.17
C VAL A 561 -19.07 36.01 4.77
N VAL A 562 -19.37 37.10 5.48
CA VAL A 562 -18.65 38.37 5.30
C VAL A 562 -17.35 38.30 6.09
N VAL A 563 -16.23 38.53 5.41
CA VAL A 563 -14.89 38.52 5.99
C VAL A 563 -14.16 39.85 5.76
N PRO A 564 -13.29 40.28 6.70
CA PRO A 564 -12.39 41.40 6.46
C PRO A 564 -11.48 41.11 5.26
N GLN A 565 -11.35 42.08 4.36
CA GLN A 565 -10.47 41.98 3.19
C GLN A 565 -9.88 43.35 2.86
N SER A 566 -8.65 43.59 3.31
CA SER A 566 -7.97 44.89 3.19
C SER A 566 -7.74 45.34 1.74
N SER A 567 -7.62 44.41 0.80
CA SER A 567 -7.47 44.71 -0.62
C SER A 567 -8.80 45.06 -1.32
N SER A 568 -9.94 44.79 -0.67
CA SER A 568 -11.27 45.13 -1.21
C SER A 568 -11.51 46.63 -1.02
N PRO A 569 -12.09 47.35 -2.02
CA PRO A 569 -12.44 48.77 -1.86
C PRO A 569 -13.37 49.07 -0.67
N SER A 570 -14.19 48.11 -0.24
CA SER A 570 -15.06 48.26 0.96
C SER A 570 -14.40 47.78 2.26
N GLY A 571 -13.19 47.20 2.19
CA GLY A 571 -12.55 46.49 3.29
C GLY A 571 -13.18 45.14 3.64
N SER A 572 -14.18 44.68 2.88
CA SER A 572 -14.92 43.44 3.14
C SER A 572 -15.15 42.61 1.87
N ALA A 573 -15.33 41.30 2.04
CA ALA A 573 -15.66 40.36 0.98
C ALA A 573 -16.67 39.30 1.46
N TYR A 574 -17.47 38.76 0.54
CA TYR A 574 -18.17 37.50 0.75
C TYR A 574 -17.23 36.34 0.41
N GLN A 575 -17.07 35.42 1.35
CA GLN A 575 -16.28 34.20 1.18
C GLN A 575 -17.17 32.97 1.33
N PHE A 576 -17.02 32.02 0.41
CA PHE A 576 -17.57 30.68 0.54
C PHE A 576 -16.47 29.65 0.27
N GLN A 577 -16.27 28.76 1.22
CA GLN A 577 -15.38 27.61 1.11
C GLN A 577 -16.23 26.34 1.14
N ASN A 578 -16.22 25.54 0.08
CA ASN A 578 -16.81 24.21 0.14
C ASN A 578 -15.85 23.26 0.84
N LEU A 579 -16.34 22.59 1.89
CA LEU A 579 -15.62 21.56 2.66
C LEU A 579 -16.26 20.17 2.52
N LEU A 580 -17.39 20.06 1.81
CA LEU A 580 -18.13 18.80 1.66
C LEU A 580 -17.85 18.20 0.28
N ALA A 581 -17.24 17.02 0.25
CA ALA A 581 -16.88 16.32 -0.98
C ALA A 581 -18.10 16.07 -1.91
N GLY A 582 -19.30 15.88 -1.36
CA GLY A 582 -20.53 15.70 -2.14
C GLY A 582 -20.93 16.94 -2.97
N ASN A 583 -20.44 18.11 -2.61
CA ASN A 583 -20.68 19.37 -3.33
C ASN A 583 -19.61 19.69 -4.37
N ASN A 584 -18.54 18.89 -4.45
CA ASN A 584 -17.50 19.06 -5.46
C ASN A 584 -18.10 19.00 -6.87
N LEU A 585 -17.52 19.76 -7.79
CA LEU A 585 -17.88 19.67 -9.20
C LEU A 585 -17.03 18.55 -9.80
N VAL A 586 -17.69 17.48 -10.23
CA VAL A 586 -17.05 16.24 -10.72
C VAL A 586 -17.51 15.88 -12.13
N THR A 587 -18.59 16.52 -12.59
CA THR A 587 -19.14 16.34 -13.93
C THR A 587 -19.04 17.66 -14.70
N ALA A 588 -18.63 17.59 -15.97
CA ALA A 588 -18.65 18.75 -16.86
C ALA A 588 -20.06 19.38 -16.88
N ASN A 589 -20.12 20.71 -16.94
CA ASN A 589 -21.32 21.54 -16.87
C ASN A 589 -21.99 21.68 -15.50
N GLU A 590 -21.53 20.99 -14.45
CA GLU A 590 -21.90 21.42 -13.11
C GLU A 590 -21.33 22.82 -12.82
N ALA A 591 -21.99 23.57 -11.94
CA ALA A 591 -21.55 24.91 -11.57
C ALA A 591 -21.85 25.25 -10.10
N LEU A 592 -21.12 26.22 -9.56
CA LEU A 592 -21.49 26.94 -8.35
C LEU A 592 -21.99 28.33 -8.72
N THR A 593 -23.06 28.78 -8.07
CA THR A 593 -23.60 30.14 -8.24
C THR A 593 -23.61 30.86 -6.90
N LEU A 594 -22.86 31.96 -6.78
CA LEU A 594 -22.93 32.89 -5.65
C LEU A 594 -23.87 34.04 -6.02
N GLN A 595 -24.87 34.31 -5.19
CA GLN A 595 -25.82 35.40 -5.39
C GLN A 595 -26.05 36.19 -4.10
N TYR A 596 -26.15 37.51 -4.21
CA TYR A 596 -26.61 38.40 -3.14
C TYR A 596 -27.21 39.68 -3.71
N SER A 597 -27.96 40.40 -2.88
CA SER A 597 -28.56 41.69 -3.21
C SER A 597 -28.06 42.79 -2.30
N ALA A 598 -28.08 44.03 -2.78
CA ALA A 598 -27.67 45.22 -2.03
C ALA A 598 -28.45 46.46 -2.50
N THR A 599 -28.34 47.56 -1.78
CA THR A 599 -28.84 48.89 -2.17
C THR A 599 -27.67 49.80 -2.50
N ILE A 600 -27.77 50.57 -3.59
CA ILE A 600 -26.74 51.54 -3.95
C ILE A 600 -26.79 52.72 -2.97
N ALA A 601 -25.65 53.06 -2.37
CA ALA A 601 -25.57 54.11 -1.37
C ALA A 601 -25.85 55.51 -1.97
N PRO A 602 -26.42 56.46 -1.20
CA PRO A 602 -26.70 57.82 -1.70
C PRO A 602 -25.44 58.61 -2.11
N ASN A 603 -24.31 58.36 -1.46
CA ASN A 603 -23.08 59.15 -1.62
C ASN A 603 -22.24 58.77 -2.84
N VAL A 604 -22.67 57.79 -3.66
CA VAL A 604 -21.93 57.30 -4.83
C VAL A 604 -22.55 57.70 -6.17
N ALA A 605 -23.42 58.72 -6.17
CA ALA A 605 -23.94 59.30 -7.40
C ALA A 605 -22.80 59.77 -8.32
N ASN A 606 -22.94 59.52 -9.63
CA ASN A 606 -21.98 59.87 -10.68
C ASN A 606 -20.61 59.18 -10.52
N THR A 607 -20.60 57.98 -9.95
CA THR A 607 -19.40 57.12 -9.83
C THR A 607 -19.63 55.77 -10.51
N THR A 608 -18.63 54.88 -10.46
CA THR A 608 -18.73 53.50 -10.99
C THR A 608 -18.54 52.51 -9.84
N LEU A 609 -19.52 51.63 -9.64
CA LEU A 609 -19.35 50.48 -8.74
C LEU A 609 -18.47 49.44 -9.41
N VAL A 610 -17.50 48.92 -8.66
CA VAL A 610 -16.60 47.85 -9.10
C VAL A 610 -16.81 46.63 -8.21
N ASN A 611 -17.18 45.50 -8.81
CA ASN A 611 -17.27 44.21 -8.13
C ASN A 611 -16.20 43.27 -8.68
N SER A 612 -15.30 42.82 -7.81
CA SER A 612 -14.23 41.89 -8.16
C SER A 612 -14.51 40.53 -7.55
N PHE A 613 -14.31 39.48 -8.34
CA PHE A 613 -14.54 38.11 -7.94
C PHE A 613 -13.31 37.25 -8.20
N PHE A 614 -13.03 36.33 -7.30
CA PHE A 614 -11.89 35.43 -7.35
C PHE A 614 -12.34 34.00 -7.07
N VAL A 615 -11.75 33.07 -7.83
CA VAL A 615 -12.01 31.64 -7.73
C VAL A 615 -10.70 30.91 -7.47
N ASN A 616 -10.72 30.04 -6.47
CA ASN A 616 -9.61 29.19 -6.08
C ASN A 616 -10.11 27.76 -5.76
N GLY A 617 -9.16 26.85 -5.57
CA GLY A 617 -9.43 25.49 -5.08
C GLY A 617 -8.31 24.54 -5.47
N THR A 618 -8.61 23.24 -5.46
CA THR A 618 -7.67 22.18 -5.82
C THR A 618 -8.30 21.23 -6.85
N ASN A 619 -7.46 20.44 -7.51
CA ASN A 619 -7.93 19.22 -8.16
C ASN A 619 -8.26 18.14 -7.12
N GLY A 620 -8.81 17.00 -7.54
CA GLY A 620 -9.15 15.88 -6.64
C GLY A 620 -7.96 15.25 -5.91
N GLY A 621 -6.71 15.59 -6.27
CA GLY A 621 -5.49 15.17 -5.59
C GLY A 621 -4.92 16.22 -4.64
N GLY A 622 -5.64 17.32 -4.40
CA GLY A 622 -5.20 18.40 -3.51
C GLY A 622 -4.19 19.38 -4.14
N THR A 623 -3.87 19.26 -5.43
CA THR A 623 -3.00 20.24 -6.11
C THR A 623 -3.80 21.51 -6.42
N ALA A 624 -3.27 22.68 -6.04
CA ALA A 624 -3.93 23.96 -6.27
C ALA A 624 -4.15 24.25 -7.77
N ILE A 625 -5.32 24.80 -8.11
CA ILE A 625 -5.58 25.33 -9.44
C ILE A 625 -5.11 26.79 -9.52
N ALA A 626 -4.82 27.26 -10.74
CA ALA A 626 -4.53 28.67 -10.96
C ALA A 626 -5.75 29.53 -10.58
N GLN A 627 -5.50 30.58 -9.79
CA GLN A 627 -6.53 31.54 -9.41
C GLN A 627 -7.12 32.20 -10.66
N GLN A 628 -8.45 32.26 -10.73
CA GLN A 628 -9.14 33.04 -11.74
C GLN A 628 -9.79 34.26 -11.10
N SER A 629 -9.89 35.35 -11.86
CA SER A 629 -10.55 36.56 -11.41
C SER A 629 -11.42 37.17 -12.50
N LEU A 630 -12.53 37.78 -12.10
CA LEU A 630 -13.43 38.52 -12.98
C LEU A 630 -13.80 39.85 -12.30
N VAL A 631 -13.93 40.91 -13.09
CA VAL A 631 -14.35 42.24 -12.60
C VAL A 631 -15.55 42.71 -13.42
N ALA A 632 -16.61 43.10 -12.73
CA ALA A 632 -17.75 43.79 -13.32
C ALA A 632 -17.79 45.25 -12.85
N THR A 633 -18.20 46.14 -13.74
CA THR A 633 -18.37 47.56 -13.44
C THR A 633 -19.80 47.99 -13.74
N LEU A 634 -20.33 48.91 -12.91
CA LEU A 634 -21.69 49.44 -13.08
C LEU A 634 -21.68 50.96 -12.85
N PRO A 635 -21.90 51.78 -13.89
CA PRO A 635 -22.09 53.22 -13.77
C PRO A 635 -23.32 53.58 -12.93
N ILE A 636 -23.17 54.59 -12.07
CA ILE A 636 -24.21 55.03 -11.12
C ILE A 636 -24.62 56.48 -11.39
N GLY A 637 -25.90 56.69 -11.71
CA GLY A 637 -26.53 58.01 -11.78
C GLY A 637 -27.12 58.45 -10.44
N ASP A 638 -27.56 59.71 -10.39
CA ASP A 638 -28.30 60.26 -9.26
C ASP A 638 -29.76 59.78 -9.28
N GLY A 639 -30.18 59.08 -8.21
CA GLY A 639 -31.51 58.51 -8.06
C GLY A 639 -32.52 59.38 -7.33
N THR A 640 -32.20 60.66 -7.11
CA THR A 640 -33.01 61.58 -6.29
C THR A 640 -33.84 62.55 -7.14
N LEU A 641 -34.90 63.10 -6.52
CA LEU A 641 -35.61 64.27 -7.03
C LEU A 641 -34.88 65.52 -6.55
N ARG A 642 -34.44 66.38 -7.48
CA ARG A 642 -33.61 67.55 -7.15
C ARG A 642 -33.98 68.80 -7.93
N LEU A 643 -33.87 69.94 -7.25
CA LEU A 643 -33.91 71.26 -7.88
C LEU A 643 -32.52 71.55 -8.48
N VAL A 644 -32.39 71.39 -9.79
CA VAL A 644 -31.11 71.52 -10.51
C VAL A 644 -30.68 72.98 -10.59
N SER A 645 -31.63 73.87 -10.87
CA SER A 645 -31.37 75.31 -10.92
C SER A 645 -32.62 76.09 -10.53
N ALA A 646 -32.40 77.26 -9.92
CA ALA A 646 -33.46 78.21 -9.63
C ALA A 646 -32.96 79.65 -9.85
N PRO A 647 -33.86 80.61 -10.09
CA PRO A 647 -33.47 81.99 -10.25
C PRO A 647 -32.75 82.56 -9.02
N SER A 648 -31.51 83.01 -9.21
CA SER A 648 -30.73 83.70 -8.17
C SER A 648 -31.07 85.19 -8.05
N GLN A 649 -31.57 85.80 -9.12
CA GLN A 649 -31.99 87.19 -9.16
C GLN A 649 -33.16 87.36 -10.15
N ILE A 650 -34.17 88.09 -9.69
CA ILE A 650 -35.28 88.59 -10.50
C ILE A 650 -35.29 90.11 -10.34
N SER A 651 -35.01 90.84 -11.43
CA SER A 651 -34.98 92.30 -11.41
C SER A 651 -36.11 92.86 -12.25
N PHE A 652 -36.79 93.87 -11.73
CA PHE A 652 -37.79 94.64 -12.45
C PHE A 652 -37.22 95.93 -13.07
N GLY A 653 -35.90 96.15 -12.93
CA GLY A 653 -35.23 97.35 -13.43
C GLY A 653 -35.68 98.63 -12.72
N THR A 654 -35.53 99.77 -13.41
CA THR A 654 -35.99 101.07 -12.92
C THR A 654 -37.44 101.29 -13.34
N LEU A 655 -38.33 101.52 -12.37
CA LEU A 655 -39.75 101.78 -12.59
C LEU A 655 -40.11 103.20 -12.15
N SER A 656 -40.97 103.88 -12.92
CA SER A 656 -41.58 105.14 -12.50
C SER A 656 -42.56 104.89 -11.35
N VAL A 657 -42.64 105.82 -10.38
CA VAL A 657 -43.63 105.74 -9.29
C VAL A 657 -45.04 105.63 -9.89
N PRO A 658 -45.80 104.57 -9.59
CA PRO A 658 -47.07 104.29 -10.24
C PRO A 658 -48.18 105.25 -9.75
N THR A 659 -48.91 105.86 -10.71
CA THR A 659 -50.11 106.67 -10.45
C THR A 659 -51.41 105.86 -10.49
N ALA A 660 -51.34 104.60 -10.94
CA ALA A 660 -52.40 103.60 -10.91
C ALA A 660 -51.75 102.21 -10.80
N THR A 661 -52.50 101.20 -10.34
CA THR A 661 -52.01 99.81 -10.23
C THR A 661 -51.56 99.29 -11.59
N LYS A 662 -50.30 98.84 -11.67
CA LYS A 662 -49.70 98.25 -12.87
C LYS A 662 -49.01 96.94 -12.51
N ILE A 663 -48.95 96.03 -13.49
CA ILE A 663 -48.19 94.78 -13.38
C ILE A 663 -46.97 94.88 -14.30
N TYR A 664 -45.80 94.68 -13.71
CA TYR A 664 -44.52 94.71 -14.40
C TYR A 664 -43.97 93.30 -14.56
N ASN A 665 -43.52 92.97 -15.77
CA ASN A 665 -42.73 91.76 -16.01
C ASN A 665 -41.30 92.01 -15.53
N PRO A 666 -40.56 90.97 -15.10
CA PRO A 666 -39.14 91.09 -14.84
C PRO A 666 -38.39 91.61 -16.07
N ALA A 667 -37.46 92.53 -15.85
CA ALA A 667 -36.49 92.96 -16.85
C ALA A 667 -35.43 91.88 -17.07
N THR A 668 -34.99 91.22 -16.00
CA THR A 668 -34.00 90.14 -16.05
C THR A 668 -34.32 89.05 -15.03
N VAL A 669 -34.13 87.80 -15.44
CA VAL A 669 -34.18 86.60 -14.58
C VAL A 669 -32.90 85.82 -14.83
N THR A 670 -32.07 85.63 -13.80
CA THR A 670 -30.81 84.87 -13.92
C THR A 670 -31.07 83.39 -13.68
N ASN A 671 -30.52 82.49 -14.50
CA ASN A 671 -30.74 81.03 -14.46
C ASN A 671 -32.20 80.62 -14.72
N SER A 672 -32.40 79.52 -15.44
CA SER A 672 -33.71 78.90 -15.56
C SER A 672 -34.09 78.16 -14.27
N LEU A 673 -35.38 77.98 -14.04
CA LEU A 673 -35.86 77.06 -13.03
C LEU A 673 -35.89 75.66 -13.64
N SER A 674 -35.19 74.68 -13.05
CA SER A 674 -35.17 73.32 -13.59
C SER A 674 -35.12 72.25 -12.51
N VAL A 675 -35.85 71.16 -12.74
CA VAL A 675 -36.00 70.03 -11.82
C VAL A 675 -35.59 68.76 -12.55
N ALA A 676 -34.71 67.96 -11.95
CA ALA A 676 -34.39 66.63 -12.44
C ALA A 676 -34.96 65.60 -11.48
N ASP A 677 -35.59 64.58 -12.05
CA ASP A 677 -36.14 63.45 -11.31
C ASP A 677 -35.35 62.21 -11.70
N GLY A 678 -34.40 61.77 -10.87
CA GLY A 678 -33.61 60.57 -11.09
C GLY A 678 -34.22 59.29 -10.53
N ARG A 679 -35.40 59.37 -9.90
CA ARG A 679 -36.01 58.22 -9.21
C ARG A 679 -36.31 57.08 -10.20
N VAL A 680 -36.14 55.84 -9.75
CA VAL A 680 -36.44 54.64 -10.56
C VAL A 680 -37.91 54.59 -10.95
N GLN A 681 -38.79 54.87 -10.00
CA GLN A 681 -40.21 55.04 -10.23
C GLN A 681 -40.51 56.53 -10.29
N LYS A 682 -40.83 57.03 -11.48
CA LYS A 682 -41.26 58.42 -11.68
C LYS A 682 -42.60 58.61 -10.98
N ALA A 683 -42.67 59.63 -10.14
CA ALA A 683 -43.89 60.04 -9.46
C ALA A 683 -44.07 61.54 -9.68
N GLN A 684 -45.30 62.02 -9.51
CA GLN A 684 -45.58 63.44 -9.58
C GLN A 684 -44.73 64.20 -8.55
N TRP A 685 -44.22 65.36 -8.94
CA TRP A 685 -43.50 66.28 -8.08
C TRP A 685 -44.12 67.67 -8.17
N HIS A 686 -43.88 68.47 -7.14
CA HIS A 686 -44.50 69.76 -6.92
C HIS A 686 -43.41 70.79 -6.61
N LEU A 687 -43.45 71.93 -7.31
CA LEU A 687 -42.55 73.04 -7.06
C LEU A 687 -43.35 74.23 -6.54
N TYR A 688 -42.89 74.76 -5.42
CA TYR A 688 -43.50 75.87 -4.71
C TYR A 688 -42.56 77.07 -4.68
N VAL A 689 -43.15 78.26 -4.54
CA VAL A 689 -42.42 79.48 -4.21
C VAL A 689 -43.10 80.21 -3.06
N ARG A 690 -42.31 80.81 -2.18
CA ARG A 690 -42.80 81.73 -1.14
C ARG A 690 -41.93 82.96 -1.02
N GLU A 691 -42.54 84.06 -0.61
CA GLU A 691 -41.84 85.30 -0.26
C GLU A 691 -41.40 85.22 1.21
N THR A 692 -40.12 84.95 1.42
CA THR A 692 -39.53 84.89 2.77
C THR A 692 -39.14 86.28 3.27
N GLN A 693 -38.88 87.22 2.37
CA GLN A 693 -38.67 88.62 2.69
C GLN A 693 -39.34 89.52 1.65
N PRO A 694 -40.28 90.41 2.04
CA PRO A 694 -40.91 91.34 1.13
C PRO A 694 -39.91 92.36 0.57
N LEU A 695 -40.23 92.94 -0.59
CA LEU A 695 -39.44 94.01 -1.18
C LEU A 695 -39.32 95.21 -0.21
N THR A 696 -38.11 95.47 0.25
CA THR A 696 -37.83 96.42 1.34
C THR A 696 -36.71 97.40 0.96
N ALA A 697 -36.90 98.67 1.31
CA ALA A 697 -35.89 99.74 1.20
C ALA A 697 -35.86 100.55 2.52
N GLY A 698 -34.93 100.21 3.41
CA GLY A 698 -34.88 100.77 4.77
C GLY A 698 -36.15 100.44 5.57
N ALA A 699 -36.84 101.45 6.09
CA ALA A 699 -38.12 101.28 6.79
C ALA A 699 -39.33 101.09 5.86
N ASN A 700 -39.15 101.25 4.54
CA ASN A 700 -40.25 101.13 3.58
C ASN A 700 -40.40 99.67 3.13
N VAL A 701 -41.49 99.03 3.53
CA VAL A 701 -41.80 97.64 3.18
C VAL A 701 -42.96 97.58 2.20
N LEU A 702 -42.79 96.83 1.11
CA LEU A 702 -43.81 96.56 0.11
C LEU A 702 -44.32 95.13 0.29
N ASN A 703 -45.38 94.97 1.10
CA ASN A 703 -45.98 93.67 1.37
C ASN A 703 -46.82 93.19 0.19
N GLN A 704 -46.67 91.91 -0.18
CA GLN A 704 -47.52 91.21 -1.15
C GLN A 704 -47.61 91.88 -2.53
N VAL A 705 -46.55 92.59 -2.94
CA VAL A 705 -46.47 93.21 -4.27
C VAL A 705 -45.91 92.26 -5.32
N LEU A 706 -45.22 91.20 -4.90
CA LEU A 706 -44.83 90.10 -5.78
C LEU A 706 -46.02 89.15 -5.96
N ILE A 707 -46.30 88.83 -7.22
CA ILE A 707 -47.35 87.88 -7.61
C ILE A 707 -46.74 86.78 -8.48
N TYR A 708 -47.36 85.61 -8.46
CA TYR A 708 -47.18 84.59 -9.48
C TYR A 708 -48.40 84.58 -10.38
N SER A 709 -48.22 84.94 -11.66
CA SER A 709 -49.30 84.88 -12.66
C SER A 709 -49.27 83.56 -13.41
N LYS A 710 -50.41 82.85 -13.47
CA LYS A 710 -50.58 81.61 -14.24
C LYS A 710 -51.98 81.53 -14.82
N ALA A 711 -52.11 81.26 -16.12
CA ALA A 711 -53.41 81.10 -16.80
C ALA A 711 -54.40 82.26 -16.55
N GLY A 712 -53.90 83.50 -16.49
CA GLY A 712 -54.71 84.70 -16.25
C GLY A 712 -55.09 84.97 -14.79
N GLN A 713 -54.67 84.13 -13.83
CA GLN A 713 -54.84 84.38 -12.40
C GLN A 713 -53.55 84.94 -11.79
N ASP A 714 -53.69 85.97 -10.94
CA ASP A 714 -52.60 86.54 -10.15
C ASP A 714 -52.68 86.03 -8.71
N ILE A 715 -51.70 85.22 -8.31
CA ILE A 715 -51.60 84.70 -6.94
C ILE A 715 -50.60 85.55 -6.16
N PRO A 716 -51.00 86.24 -5.07
CA PRO A 716 -50.05 87.02 -4.27
C PRO A 716 -49.04 86.09 -3.58
N LEU A 717 -47.76 86.43 -3.70
CA LEU A 717 -46.70 85.75 -2.96
C LEU A 717 -46.64 86.32 -1.55
N ASN A 718 -46.51 85.42 -0.58
CA ASN A 718 -46.40 85.71 0.84
C ASN A 718 -45.58 84.58 1.50
N GLN A 719 -45.58 84.49 2.84
CA GLN A 719 -44.79 83.50 3.57
C GLN A 719 -45.27 82.04 3.41
N SER A 720 -46.46 81.82 2.82
CA SER A 720 -46.99 80.49 2.51
C SER A 720 -46.48 79.98 1.16
N ASN A 721 -46.23 78.67 1.07
CA ASN A 721 -45.85 78.01 -0.18
C ASN A 721 -46.99 78.10 -1.21
N GLN A 722 -46.71 78.72 -2.35
CA GLN A 722 -47.62 78.77 -3.49
C GLN A 722 -47.14 77.77 -4.55
N GLU A 723 -47.99 76.84 -4.96
CA GLU A 723 -47.64 75.86 -6.00
C GLU A 723 -47.56 76.57 -7.35
N ILE A 724 -46.41 76.47 -8.00
CA ILE A 724 -46.17 77.14 -9.28
C ILE A 724 -46.12 76.16 -10.45
N TYR A 725 -45.69 74.93 -10.19
CA TYR A 725 -45.52 73.90 -11.20
C TYR A 725 -45.67 72.51 -10.61
N THR A 726 -46.28 71.61 -11.37
CA THR A 726 -46.34 70.19 -11.06
C THR A 726 -46.14 69.41 -12.34
N ALA A 727 -45.38 68.33 -12.28
CA ALA A 727 -45.20 67.42 -13.39
C ALA A 727 -44.78 66.03 -12.89
N THR A 728 -44.92 65.05 -13.78
CA THR A 728 -44.27 63.75 -13.66
C THR A 728 -43.24 63.67 -14.76
N SER A 729 -41.97 63.51 -14.41
CA SER A 729 -40.90 63.43 -15.41
C SER A 729 -41.03 62.16 -16.26
N THR A 730 -40.72 62.27 -17.55
CA THR A 730 -40.72 61.13 -18.49
C THR A 730 -39.40 60.40 -18.51
N ASP A 731 -38.31 61.08 -18.16
CA ASP A 731 -36.93 60.57 -18.13
C ASP A 731 -36.12 61.25 -17.01
N ASP A 732 -34.81 61.04 -17.01
CA ASP A 732 -33.87 61.61 -16.03
C ASP A 732 -33.39 63.02 -16.42
N ASN A 733 -33.80 63.54 -17.59
CA ASN A 733 -33.38 64.86 -18.04
C ASN A 733 -34.05 65.94 -17.19
N ALA A 734 -33.33 67.05 -16.99
CA ALA A 734 -33.87 68.18 -16.25
C ALA A 734 -35.05 68.79 -17.02
N THR A 735 -36.22 68.83 -16.37
CA THR A 735 -37.38 69.58 -16.86
C THR A 735 -37.12 71.06 -16.63
N VAL A 736 -36.93 71.82 -17.71
CA VAL A 736 -36.77 73.27 -17.65
C VAL A 736 -38.14 73.95 -17.64
N ILE A 737 -38.45 74.67 -16.57
CA ILE A 737 -39.72 75.37 -16.39
C ILE A 737 -39.61 76.74 -17.06
N GLN A 738 -40.34 76.91 -18.17
CA GLN A 738 -40.42 78.15 -18.92
C GLN A 738 -41.74 78.86 -18.62
N TRP A 739 -41.69 80.14 -18.29
CA TRP A 739 -42.90 80.96 -18.10
C TRP A 739 -43.38 81.50 -19.45
N PRO A 740 -44.66 81.30 -19.81
CA PRO A 740 -45.25 82.00 -20.94
C PRO A 740 -45.13 83.53 -20.80
N LYS A 741 -45.21 84.24 -21.93
CA LYS A 741 -45.18 85.70 -21.94
C LYS A 741 -46.35 86.26 -21.11
N GLY A 742 -46.04 86.99 -20.04
CA GLY A 742 -47.04 87.56 -19.13
C GLY A 742 -47.40 86.66 -17.93
N GLU A 743 -46.74 85.51 -17.79
CA GLU A 743 -46.84 84.62 -16.63
C GLU A 743 -45.53 84.62 -15.82
N GLY A 744 -45.52 83.86 -14.72
CA GLY A 744 -44.37 83.76 -13.83
C GLY A 744 -44.37 84.79 -12.69
N ILE A 745 -43.18 85.06 -12.14
CA ILE A 745 -43.01 86.04 -11.06
C ILE A 745 -43.13 87.46 -11.64
N ARG A 746 -44.06 88.27 -11.12
CA ARG A 746 -44.34 89.62 -11.60
C ARG A 746 -44.53 90.59 -10.44
N LEU A 747 -44.34 91.88 -10.68
CA LEU A 747 -44.52 92.93 -9.69
C LEU A 747 -45.84 93.66 -9.94
N LYS A 748 -46.81 93.53 -9.03
CA LYS A 748 -48.09 94.23 -9.06
C LYS A 748 -48.07 95.35 -8.03
N ILE A 749 -47.96 96.58 -8.50
CA ILE A 749 -47.77 97.75 -7.63
C ILE A 749 -48.60 98.93 -8.12
N GLY A 750 -49.31 99.56 -7.19
CA GLY A 750 -50.07 100.79 -7.39
C GLY A 750 -49.58 101.92 -6.50
N PRO A 751 -50.30 103.06 -6.45
CA PRO A 751 -49.96 104.17 -5.57
C PRO A 751 -49.86 103.69 -4.11
N ASN A 752 -48.68 103.78 -3.52
CA ASN A 752 -48.42 103.31 -2.15
C ASN A 752 -47.42 104.25 -1.48
N PRO A 753 -47.68 104.75 -0.25
CA PRO A 753 -46.80 105.69 0.45
C PRO A 753 -45.39 105.14 0.72
N ASN A 754 -45.22 103.82 0.72
CA ASN A 754 -43.93 103.14 0.89
C ASN A 754 -43.12 103.05 -0.40
N VAL A 755 -43.64 103.48 -1.56
CA VAL A 755 -42.91 103.57 -2.83
C VAL A 755 -42.29 104.96 -2.95
N LYS A 756 -40.96 105.05 -2.81
CA LYS A 756 -40.20 106.30 -2.82
C LYS A 756 -39.33 106.40 -4.08
N SER A 757 -39.29 107.59 -4.66
CA SER A 757 -38.37 107.88 -5.78
C SER A 757 -36.91 107.75 -5.32
N GLY A 758 -36.05 107.22 -6.19
CA GLY A 758 -34.62 107.08 -5.94
C GLY A 758 -34.19 105.96 -4.98
N GLN A 759 -35.13 105.12 -4.52
CA GLN A 759 -34.84 103.98 -3.63
C GLN A 759 -34.72 102.65 -4.41
N SER A 760 -33.93 101.72 -3.88
CA SER A 760 -33.80 100.35 -4.40
C SER A 760 -34.40 99.35 -3.41
N TYR A 761 -35.36 98.55 -3.87
CA TYR A 761 -36.07 97.58 -3.05
C TYR A 761 -35.53 96.18 -3.29
N GLN A 762 -35.24 95.45 -2.21
CA GLN A 762 -34.76 94.08 -2.27
C GLN A 762 -35.62 93.16 -1.40
N GLY A 763 -35.80 91.93 -1.84
CA GLY A 763 -36.58 90.89 -1.16
C GLY A 763 -36.00 89.51 -1.45
N LYS A 764 -36.62 88.47 -0.89
CA LYS A 764 -36.17 87.08 -1.04
C LYS A 764 -37.35 86.17 -1.35
N LEU A 765 -37.16 85.33 -2.36
CA LEU A 765 -38.01 84.20 -2.67
C LEU A 765 -37.27 82.91 -2.31
N GLU A 766 -38.01 81.91 -1.84
CA GLU A 766 -37.52 80.56 -1.62
C GLU A 766 -38.31 79.58 -2.49
N TRP A 767 -37.59 78.66 -3.13
CA TRP A 767 -38.15 77.62 -3.97
C TRP A 767 -38.12 76.29 -3.22
N ASN A 768 -39.27 75.63 -3.10
CA ASN A 768 -39.40 74.36 -2.38
C ASN A 768 -39.85 73.28 -3.35
N LEU A 769 -39.02 72.27 -3.56
CA LEU A 769 -39.35 71.08 -4.34
C LEU A 769 -39.83 69.98 -3.40
N SER A 770 -40.96 69.34 -3.74
CA SER A 770 -41.56 68.27 -2.96
C SER A 770 -42.00 67.12 -3.86
N ASP A 771 -41.97 65.90 -3.33
CA ASP A 771 -42.52 64.70 -3.96
C ASP A 771 -43.98 64.42 -3.55
N ALA A 772 -44.54 65.23 -2.64
CA ALA A 772 -45.93 65.21 -2.23
C ALA A 772 -46.48 66.65 -2.03
N PRO A 773 -47.81 66.87 -2.09
CA PRO A 773 -48.39 68.18 -1.77
C PRO A 773 -48.05 68.64 -0.34
N ILE A 774 -47.74 69.93 -0.17
CA ILE A 774 -47.43 70.57 1.14
C ILE A 774 -48.61 71.38 1.66
#